data_AF-A0A7V0Z723-F1
#
_entry.id   AF-A0A7V0Z723-F1
#
_cell.length_a   1.000
_cell.length_b   1.000
_cell.length_c   1.000
_cell.angle_alpha   90.00
_cell.angle_beta   90.00
_cell.angle_gamma   90.00
#
_symmetry.space_group_name_H-M   'P 1'
#
loop_
_entity.id
_entity.type
_entity.pdbx_description
1 polymer ?
#
loop_
_entity_poly.entity_id
_entity_poly.type
_entity_poly.pdbx_seq_one_letter_code
_entity_poly.pdbx_strand_id
1 'polypeptide(L)'
;MHRRCTFVLYFYITIVLGFHFRDTFAGTLLIHKETETFSIPQNQGDIVVDQTAYHKKCLALLKEIHAPVGISTTFEDLTPGIYQLKCLIKGENKIMSINPVCFLKIQKFQKDQIRILGIYPVYASYFNEIHNWQNFNVYFYLSDSGNIQVIIEWLDSLDLFIDYVELSRLRDDRGIVYAVNLQDLNLDSEGEPFDFKMADRRQLLGSIQGGINRTGPRLVLLHNYNDYEAQGIYRWLKRFNLPYVLLTYDECIKKFVSKNDFKGCVLFDPGNPDSIAIKDPPEYQKLLFQIKAIATNLAALESLLIITPRTINDIPLADFPIKYDLTDSRRYKFLNDSTGSEALKFNLKLFQTRKFNRDIIFKLLPYMSFSPVRNACEKLIDFTIQNRYWSFYYDLRDTSDKTFFHSKVFNKTHFLMGWSDEGWIQGTKYYCKEYEHIKMASKAGKLWIGDMNRIHNLSFFAKLPLLTGEFKQSPPKEIKLERKVYIAFISMDGDNPVLILQHYARDWDSPLRGQIPFSWGIPPKLIDIAPGILQYYYQTKTPNDCFIADVSGLAWHLVNHFDFEDFPDMPIITARYLKKLNLSIIKIMADRNDDLADINYLQKIANAYPDLLGFLEGYWPPNLKGFAMINEKIPSLRLAVNRPLKHLGDTTDIEPLVDEILRMIKEHKERPLFLPVIYNIYNPNYTTTITVFDKLKRLQTLLNKIDENIEYIRLDEMMILIKKYYSRID
;
A
#
# COMPACT_ATOMS: atom_id res chain seq x y z
N MET A 1 29.71 26.85 73.36
CA MET A 1 30.33 25.63 73.95
C MET A 1 29.90 24.42 73.13
N HIS A 2 30.89 23.65 72.70
CA HIS A 2 30.96 22.35 72.01
C HIS A 2 29.76 21.39 71.79
N ARG A 3 29.87 20.70 70.62
CA ARG A 3 29.48 19.32 70.18
C ARG A 3 28.05 19.12 69.64
N ARG A 4 27.82 18.88 68.33
CA ARG A 4 28.07 17.73 67.40
C ARG A 4 27.10 16.52 67.56
N CYS A 5 26.53 16.12 66.40
CA CYS A 5 26.01 14.79 65.97
C CYS A 5 24.57 14.40 66.42
N THR A 6 23.60 13.88 65.62
CA THR A 6 23.53 13.27 64.25
C THR A 6 22.05 13.21 63.73
N PHE A 7 21.87 13.22 62.39
CA PHE A 7 20.73 12.99 61.45
C PHE A 7 19.48 12.19 61.93
N VAL A 8 18.19 12.55 61.68
CA VAL A 8 17.31 12.78 60.49
C VAL A 8 16.79 11.51 59.76
N LEU A 9 15.46 11.27 59.86
CA LEU A 9 14.58 10.83 58.75
C LEU A 9 13.09 11.07 59.15
N TYR A 10 12.29 11.76 58.34
CA TYR A 10 10.83 11.88 58.53
C TYR A 10 10.09 11.55 57.24
N PHE A 11 9.17 10.58 57.35
CA PHE A 11 8.12 10.24 56.38
C PHE A 11 7.05 11.33 56.33
N TYR A 12 6.44 11.59 55.17
CA TYR A 12 5.09 12.15 55.11
C TYR A 12 4.27 11.57 53.95
N ILE A 13 3.19 10.88 54.32
CA ILE A 13 2.01 10.57 53.51
C ILE A 13 0.94 11.59 53.87
N THR A 14 0.18 12.13 52.91
CA THR A 14 -1.13 12.74 53.20
C THR A 14 -2.08 12.57 52.01
N ILE A 15 -3.25 11.98 52.28
CA ILE A 15 -4.45 11.96 51.43
C ILE A 15 -5.53 12.81 52.13
N VAL A 16 -6.41 13.40 51.30
CA VAL A 16 -7.83 13.77 51.52
C VAL A 16 -8.10 15.25 51.81
N LEU A 17 -8.88 15.90 50.92
CA LEU A 17 -10.25 16.35 51.21
C LEU A 17 -10.96 16.87 49.94
N GLY A 18 -12.21 16.43 49.77
CA GLY A 18 -13.07 16.77 48.65
C GLY A 18 -13.90 18.05 48.84
N PHE A 19 -14.28 18.64 47.72
CA PHE A 19 -15.42 19.56 47.63
C PHE A 19 -16.24 19.21 46.38
N HIS A 20 -17.55 19.14 46.57
CA HIS A 20 -18.54 19.03 45.50
C HIS A 20 -18.54 20.29 44.62
N PHE A 21 -18.29 20.12 43.32
CA PHE A 21 -18.86 20.95 42.27
C PHE A 21 -19.49 20.05 41.22
N ARG A 22 -20.80 20.25 41.00
CA ARG A 22 -21.52 19.74 39.83
C ARG A 22 -20.99 20.48 38.59
N ASP A 23 -20.90 19.72 37.51
CA ASP A 23 -20.59 20.11 36.13
C ASP A 23 -19.12 20.42 35.79
N THR A 24 -18.68 19.80 34.69
CA THR A 24 -17.46 20.05 33.90
C THR A 24 -16.08 19.70 34.47
N PHE A 25 -15.65 18.44 34.35
CA PHE A 25 -14.21 18.09 34.31
C PHE A 25 -13.91 17.02 33.25
N ALA A 26 -12.96 17.31 32.35
CA ALA A 26 -12.18 16.25 31.69
C ALA A 26 -11.31 15.63 32.79
N GLY A 27 -11.56 14.36 33.12
CA GLY A 27 -10.78 13.66 34.14
C GLY A 27 -9.40 13.32 33.59
N THR A 28 -8.38 13.93 34.16
CA THR A 28 -6.97 13.57 33.99
C THR A 28 -6.54 12.82 35.25
N LEU A 29 -6.10 11.55 35.14
CA LEU A 29 -5.48 10.84 36.26
C LEU A 29 -3.95 10.96 36.12
N LEU A 30 -3.32 11.69 37.04
CA LEU A 30 -1.86 11.84 37.13
C LEU A 30 -1.31 10.92 38.22
N ILE A 31 -0.33 10.10 37.86
CA ILE A 31 0.49 9.37 38.83
C ILE A 31 1.93 9.83 38.60
N HIS A 32 2.45 10.63 39.53
CA HIS A 32 3.89 10.90 39.64
C HIS A 32 4.55 9.74 40.39
N LYS A 33 5.58 9.14 39.80
CA LYS A 33 6.46 8.20 40.50
C LYS A 33 7.88 8.76 40.46
N GLU A 34 8.29 9.45 41.52
CA GLU A 34 9.71 9.76 41.72
C GLU A 34 10.46 8.47 42.08
N THR A 35 11.38 8.08 41.19
CA THR A 35 12.56 7.21 41.37
C THR A 35 12.47 6.04 42.36
N GLU A 36 12.33 4.82 41.82
CA GLU A 36 12.92 3.62 42.41
C GLU A 36 13.73 2.88 41.33
N THR A 37 15.02 2.65 41.60
CA THR A 37 15.88 1.73 40.85
C THR A 37 15.52 0.31 41.30
N PHE A 38 14.95 -0.52 40.43
CA PHE A 38 14.50 -1.86 40.81
C PHE A 38 15.57 -2.94 40.57
N SER A 39 15.91 -3.68 41.61
CA SER A 39 16.68 -4.92 41.56
C SER A 39 15.76 -6.17 41.54
N ILE A 40 16.24 -7.22 40.86
CA ILE A 40 15.52 -8.43 40.41
C ILE A 40 14.94 -9.28 41.58
N PRO A 41 13.62 -9.57 41.58
CA PRO A 41 13.04 -10.67 42.34
C PRO A 41 12.73 -11.90 41.46
N GLN A 42 12.96 -13.11 41.99
CA GLN A 42 12.68 -14.39 41.33
C GLN A 42 11.22 -14.85 41.54
N ASN A 43 10.61 -15.30 40.43
CA ASN A 43 9.41 -16.15 40.27
C ASN A 43 8.02 -15.56 40.56
N GLN A 44 7.09 -15.76 39.60
CA GLN A 44 5.88 -16.60 39.77
C GLN A 44 5.02 -16.70 38.49
N GLY A 45 4.54 -17.92 38.20
CA GLY A 45 3.20 -18.20 37.67
C GLY A 45 3.03 -18.40 36.17
N ASP A 46 2.70 -19.63 35.78
CA ASP A 46 2.25 -19.98 34.42
C ASP A 46 0.93 -19.28 34.06
N ILE A 47 0.92 -18.55 32.95
CA ILE A 47 -0.29 -17.99 32.33
C ILE A 47 -0.55 -18.74 31.03
N VAL A 48 -1.75 -19.32 30.90
CA VAL A 48 -2.26 -19.92 29.67
C VAL A 48 -2.65 -18.79 28.71
N VAL A 49 -2.03 -18.75 27.53
CA VAL A 49 -2.22 -17.70 26.51
C VAL A 49 -2.63 -18.32 25.17
N ASP A 50 -3.74 -17.84 24.61
CA ASP A 50 -4.19 -18.08 23.25
C ASP A 50 -3.48 -17.12 22.27
N GLN A 51 -2.99 -17.63 21.15
CA GLN A 51 -1.76 -17.17 20.49
C GLN A 51 -1.97 -16.63 19.07
N THR A 52 -1.57 -15.38 18.82
CA THR A 52 -1.34 -14.81 17.47
C THR A 52 0.16 -14.66 17.15
N ALA A 53 0.53 -14.64 15.87
CA ALA A 53 1.93 -14.74 15.41
C ALA A 53 2.83 -13.54 15.77
N TYR A 54 2.28 -12.32 15.91
CA TYR A 54 3.03 -11.18 16.47
C TYR A 54 3.32 -11.39 17.96
N HIS A 55 2.36 -11.97 18.67
CA HIS A 55 2.58 -12.40 20.05
C HIS A 55 3.65 -13.50 20.08
N LYS A 56 3.68 -14.48 19.16
CA LYS A 56 4.79 -15.47 19.10
C LYS A 56 6.15 -14.87 18.78
N LYS A 57 6.25 -13.85 17.93
CA LYS A 57 7.54 -13.19 17.61
C LYS A 57 8.00 -12.22 18.70
N CYS A 58 7.08 -11.45 19.28
CA CYS A 58 7.37 -10.64 20.47
C CYS A 58 7.66 -11.53 21.66
N LEU A 59 6.91 -12.62 21.86
CA LEU A 59 7.21 -13.64 22.87
C LEU A 59 8.51 -14.38 22.57
N ALA A 60 8.88 -14.61 21.31
CA ALA A 60 10.17 -15.20 20.96
C ALA A 60 11.32 -14.24 21.30
N LEU A 61 11.16 -12.94 20.98
CA LEU A 61 12.06 -11.88 21.46
C LEU A 61 12.11 -11.86 23.00
N LEU A 62 10.96 -11.88 23.66
CA LEU A 62 10.81 -11.92 25.13
C LEU A 62 11.23 -13.26 25.76
N LYS A 63 11.44 -14.33 24.98
CA LYS A 63 11.91 -15.65 25.42
C LYS A 63 13.41 -15.83 25.20
N GLU A 64 13.98 -15.25 24.14
CA GLU A 64 15.43 -15.18 23.94
C GLU A 64 16.09 -14.19 24.90
N ILE A 65 15.38 -13.11 25.23
CA ILE A 65 15.78 -12.14 26.24
C ILE A 65 15.19 -12.62 27.57
N HIS A 66 16.01 -12.99 28.55
CA HIS A 66 15.53 -13.24 29.91
C HIS A 66 14.90 -11.96 30.48
N ALA A 67 13.61 -11.72 30.26
CA ALA A 67 12.94 -10.50 30.66
C ALA A 67 12.07 -10.70 31.91
N PRO A 68 12.60 -10.44 33.11
CA PRO A 68 11.78 -9.99 34.23
C PRO A 68 11.86 -8.46 34.37
N VAL A 69 10.83 -7.91 35.00
CA VAL A 69 10.70 -6.52 35.50
C VAL A 69 10.13 -5.53 34.47
N GLY A 70 8.89 -5.10 34.71
CA GLY A 70 8.24 -4.00 34.02
C GLY A 70 7.46 -3.13 35.01
N ILE A 71 7.39 -1.82 34.77
CA ILE A 71 6.52 -0.94 35.57
C ILE A 71 5.08 -1.20 35.11
N SER A 72 4.18 -1.46 36.07
CA SER A 72 2.75 -1.50 35.79
C SER A 72 1.98 -0.45 36.58
N THR A 73 0.92 0.06 35.96
CA THR A 73 -0.05 0.95 36.60
C THR A 73 -1.45 0.55 36.21
N THR A 74 -2.40 0.65 37.13
CA THR A 74 -3.80 0.24 36.92
C THR A 74 -4.71 1.46 37.01
N PHE A 75 -5.68 1.50 36.09
CA PHE A 75 -6.74 2.47 36.01
C PHE A 75 -8.07 1.73 36.18
N GLU A 76 -8.84 2.11 37.19
CA GLU A 76 -10.07 1.40 37.58
C GLU A 76 -11.32 2.10 37.08
N ASP A 77 -12.42 1.34 36.96
CA ASP A 77 -13.76 1.82 36.67
C ASP A 77 -13.88 2.69 35.40
N LEU A 78 -13.05 2.39 34.39
CA LEU A 78 -13.10 3.09 33.12
C LEU A 78 -14.39 2.75 32.39
N THR A 79 -14.98 3.77 31.76
CA THR A 79 -16.21 3.64 30.95
C THR A 79 -15.87 3.48 29.47
N PRO A 80 -16.79 2.97 28.62
CA PRO A 80 -16.49 2.72 27.21
C PRO A 80 -16.09 4.01 26.48
N GLY A 81 -15.06 3.98 25.66
CA GLY A 81 -14.57 5.16 24.97
C GLY A 81 -13.14 5.03 24.48
N ILE A 82 -12.59 6.15 24.00
CA ILE A 82 -11.21 6.23 23.54
C ILE A 82 -10.40 6.93 24.59
N TYR A 83 -9.22 6.40 24.84
CA TYR A 83 -8.30 6.91 25.83
C TYR A 83 -6.97 7.21 25.18
N GLN A 84 -6.37 8.30 25.61
CA GLN A 84 -4.98 8.67 25.35
C GLN A 84 -4.18 8.39 26.62
N LEU A 85 -3.15 7.56 26.47
CA LEU A 85 -2.13 7.34 27.46
C LEU A 85 -0.91 8.17 27.06
N LYS A 86 -0.50 9.12 27.90
CA LYS A 86 0.75 9.86 27.73
C LYS A 86 1.76 9.36 28.73
N CYS A 87 2.95 9.00 28.25
CA CYS A 87 4.08 8.61 29.07
C CYS A 87 5.22 9.60 28.82
N LEU A 88 5.82 10.14 29.88
CA LEU A 88 7.05 10.92 29.76
C LEU A 88 8.24 10.03 30.12
N ILE A 89 9.10 9.73 29.15
CA ILE A 89 10.21 8.77 29.27
C ILE A 89 11.54 9.45 28.91
N LYS A 90 12.61 9.15 29.65
CA LYS A 90 13.98 9.64 29.41
C LYS A 90 14.95 8.45 29.39
N GLY A 91 15.93 8.46 28.49
CA GLY A 91 17.03 7.49 28.50
C GLY A 91 18.38 8.14 28.79
N GLU A 92 19.25 7.43 29.50
CA GLU A 92 20.59 7.91 29.86
C GLU A 92 21.71 7.45 28.91
N ASN A 93 21.51 6.37 28.15
CA ASN A 93 22.53 5.84 27.24
C ASN A 93 22.21 6.09 25.76
N LYS A 94 23.23 6.42 24.96
CA LYS A 94 23.11 6.56 23.50
C LYS A 94 22.95 5.18 22.87
N ILE A 95 21.77 4.86 22.38
CA ILE A 95 21.56 3.65 21.58
C ILE A 95 21.13 4.02 20.17
N MET A 96 21.97 3.67 19.20
CA MET A 96 21.69 3.81 17.76
C MET A 96 20.99 2.57 17.18
N SER A 97 20.21 1.86 18.00
CA SER A 97 19.52 0.64 17.58
C SER A 97 18.21 0.96 16.86
N ILE A 98 17.94 0.22 15.78
CA ILE A 98 16.65 0.21 15.09
C ILE A 98 15.62 -0.69 15.79
N ASN A 99 16.04 -1.44 16.82
CA ASN A 99 15.17 -2.32 17.58
C ASN A 99 14.38 -1.54 18.64
N PRO A 100 13.19 -2.04 19.04
CA PRO A 100 12.47 -1.50 20.18
C PRO A 100 13.31 -1.66 21.46
N VAL A 101 13.24 -0.67 22.35
CA VAL A 101 13.87 -0.69 23.68
C VAL A 101 12.88 -1.11 24.77
N CYS A 102 11.59 -0.87 24.56
CA CYS A 102 10.52 -1.36 25.41
C CYS A 102 9.20 -1.54 24.66
N PHE A 103 8.29 -2.27 25.27
CA PHE A 103 6.91 -2.42 24.83
C PHE A 103 5.95 -1.84 25.88
N LEU A 104 5.04 -1.00 25.42
CA LEU A 104 3.88 -0.55 26.19
C LEU A 104 2.71 -1.49 25.89
N LYS A 105 2.39 -2.35 26.85
CA LYS A 105 1.27 -3.29 26.79
C LYS A 105 0.09 -2.75 27.58
N ILE A 106 -1.07 -2.69 26.94
CA ILE A 106 -2.33 -2.28 27.56
C ILE A 106 -3.24 -3.50 27.63
N GLN A 107 -3.71 -3.83 28.82
CA GLN A 107 -4.58 -4.98 29.03
C GLN A 107 -5.77 -4.65 29.93
N LYS A 108 -6.93 -5.23 29.61
CA LYS A 108 -8.17 -5.14 30.36
C LYS A 108 -8.33 -6.34 31.27
N PHE A 109 -8.76 -6.09 32.51
CA PHE A 109 -9.15 -7.11 33.48
C PHE A 109 -10.67 -7.15 33.63
N GLN A 110 -11.24 -8.35 33.49
CA GLN A 110 -12.65 -8.56 33.80
C GLN A 110 -12.90 -10.02 34.21
N LYS A 111 -13.36 -10.24 35.46
CA LYS A 111 -13.83 -11.54 35.98
C LYS A 111 -12.92 -12.72 35.55
N ASP A 112 -11.64 -12.64 35.93
CA ASP A 112 -10.57 -13.62 35.68
C ASP A 112 -10.07 -13.74 34.23
N GLN A 113 -10.54 -12.89 33.30
CA GLN A 113 -10.01 -12.81 31.94
C GLN A 113 -9.13 -11.57 31.76
N ILE A 114 -7.95 -11.77 31.16
CA ILE A 114 -7.04 -10.71 30.72
C ILE A 114 -7.17 -10.59 29.20
N ARG A 115 -7.51 -9.40 28.72
CA ARG A 115 -7.57 -9.09 27.28
C ARG A 115 -6.55 -8.04 26.94
N ILE A 116 -5.61 -8.35 26.04
CA ILE A 116 -4.65 -7.37 25.54
C ILE A 116 -5.37 -6.43 24.55
N LEU A 117 -5.37 -5.12 24.85
CA LEU A 117 -5.93 -4.08 23.99
C LEU A 117 -4.90 -3.53 22.99
N GLY A 118 -3.60 -3.66 23.29
CA GLY A 118 -2.54 -3.30 22.37
C GLY A 118 -1.14 -3.46 22.97
N ILE A 119 -0.16 -3.67 22.09
CA ILE A 119 1.26 -3.70 22.42
C ILE A 119 1.96 -2.69 21.50
N TYR A 120 2.64 -1.70 22.07
CA TYR A 120 3.21 -0.57 21.35
C TYR A 120 4.73 -0.56 21.53
N PRO A 121 5.53 -0.84 20.47
CA PRO A 121 6.98 -0.76 20.55
C PRO A 121 7.45 0.70 20.68
N VAL A 122 8.37 0.94 21.60
CA VAL A 122 9.11 2.19 21.75
C VAL A 122 10.53 1.96 21.25
N TYR A 123 10.99 2.75 20.28
CA TYR A 123 12.30 2.56 19.63
C TYR A 123 13.38 3.48 20.22
N ALA A 124 14.64 3.01 20.24
CA ALA A 124 15.79 3.80 20.71
C ALA A 124 15.96 5.11 19.93
N SER A 125 15.66 5.07 18.61
CA SER A 125 15.70 6.24 17.73
C SER A 125 14.73 7.37 18.10
N TYR A 126 13.79 7.14 19.02
CA TYR A 126 13.00 8.24 19.57
C TYR A 126 13.86 9.13 20.47
N PHE A 127 14.80 8.57 21.22
CA PHE A 127 15.74 9.26 22.11
C PHE A 127 16.88 9.97 21.34
N ASN A 128 16.53 10.90 20.45
CA ASN A 128 17.48 11.63 19.58
C ASN A 128 18.45 12.55 20.34
N GLU A 129 18.16 12.89 21.59
CA GLU A 129 19.01 13.70 22.45
C GLU A 129 19.07 13.07 23.83
N ILE A 130 20.24 12.53 24.18
CA ILE A 130 20.49 11.94 25.50
C ILE A 130 20.18 12.99 26.57
N HIS A 131 19.54 12.57 27.66
CA HIS A 131 19.14 13.39 28.81
C HIS A 131 17.87 14.26 28.67
N ASN A 132 17.19 14.30 27.52
CA ASN A 132 15.92 15.02 27.38
C ASN A 132 14.70 14.09 27.58
N TRP A 133 13.70 14.58 28.32
CA TRP A 133 12.41 13.90 28.50
C TRP A 133 11.60 13.90 27.20
N GLN A 134 10.96 12.77 26.88
CA GLN A 134 10.16 12.62 25.68
C GLN A 134 8.74 12.17 25.97
N ASN A 135 7.77 12.82 25.32
CA ASN A 135 6.37 12.45 25.38
C ASN A 135 6.07 11.32 24.40
N PHE A 136 5.53 10.23 24.91
CA PHE A 136 5.00 9.13 24.14
C PHE A 136 3.48 9.05 24.31
N ASN A 137 2.74 9.08 23.20
CA ASN A 137 1.28 9.04 23.21
C ASN A 137 0.79 7.73 22.60
N VAL A 138 0.05 6.95 23.38
CA VAL A 138 -0.65 5.74 22.94
C VAL A 138 -2.14 5.98 23.01
N TYR A 139 -2.88 5.39 22.09
CA TYR A 139 -4.33 5.47 22.07
C TYR A 139 -4.91 4.07 22.12
N PHE A 140 -5.97 3.86 22.88
CA PHE A 140 -6.70 2.60 22.87
C PHE A 140 -8.20 2.81 22.97
N TYR A 141 -8.94 1.83 22.49
CA TYR A 141 -10.40 1.80 22.54
C TYR A 141 -10.86 0.79 23.59
N LEU A 142 -11.82 1.21 24.40
CA LEU A 142 -12.49 0.37 25.39
C LEU A 142 -13.96 0.22 24.96
N SER A 143 -14.34 -0.98 24.55
CA SER A 143 -15.69 -1.26 24.03
C SER A 143 -16.75 -1.40 25.12
N ASP A 144 -16.34 -1.73 26.35
CA ASP A 144 -17.19 -1.96 27.52
C ASP A 144 -16.43 -1.61 28.82
N SER A 145 -17.14 -1.24 29.89
CA SER A 145 -16.50 -0.78 31.13
C SER A 145 -15.54 -1.82 31.72
N GLY A 146 -14.51 -1.37 32.43
CA GLY A 146 -13.62 -2.25 33.18
C GLY A 146 -12.30 -1.61 33.57
N ASN A 147 -11.45 -2.40 34.21
CA ASN A 147 -10.15 -1.96 34.72
C ASN A 147 -9.07 -2.23 33.68
N ILE A 148 -8.16 -1.27 33.51
CA ILE A 148 -7.05 -1.35 32.56
C ILE A 148 -5.75 -1.34 33.32
N GLN A 149 -4.82 -2.21 32.95
CA GLN A 149 -3.44 -2.14 33.37
C GLN A 149 -2.56 -1.79 32.17
N VAL A 150 -1.66 -0.86 32.40
CA VAL A 150 -0.57 -0.52 31.48
C VAL A 150 0.69 -1.15 32.05
N ILE A 151 1.38 -1.95 31.23
CA ILE A 151 2.65 -2.62 31.56
C ILE A 151 3.71 -2.13 30.59
N ILE A 152 4.88 -1.80 31.12
CA ILE A 152 6.05 -1.42 30.33
C ILE A 152 7.08 -2.53 30.45
N GLU A 153 7.26 -3.31 29.37
CA GLU A 153 8.18 -4.45 29.31
C GLU A 153 9.49 -4.00 28.62
N TRP A 154 10.61 -4.07 29.32
CA TRP A 154 11.93 -3.64 28.81
C TRP A 154 12.61 -4.76 28.00
N LEU A 155 13.29 -4.40 26.91
CA LEU A 155 13.99 -5.37 26.05
C LEU A 155 15.52 -5.31 26.14
N ASP A 156 16.06 -4.15 26.50
CA ASP A 156 17.51 -3.93 26.68
C ASP A 156 17.78 -3.43 28.10
N SER A 157 19.01 -3.65 28.60
CA SER A 157 19.52 -3.11 29.87
C SER A 157 19.82 -1.61 29.78
N LEU A 158 18.81 -0.82 29.41
CA LEU A 158 18.87 0.62 29.34
C LEU A 158 18.36 1.25 30.63
N ASP A 159 19.08 2.26 31.13
CA ASP A 159 18.57 3.15 32.16
C ASP A 159 17.51 4.07 31.54
N LEU A 160 16.25 3.65 31.65
CA LEU A 160 15.06 4.41 31.24
C LEU A 160 14.29 4.90 32.47
N PHE A 161 14.01 6.19 32.51
CA PHE A 161 13.27 6.87 33.56
C PHE A 161 11.89 7.25 33.06
N ILE A 162 10.87 7.08 33.90
CA ILE A 162 9.50 7.52 33.62
C ILE A 162 9.13 8.54 34.69
N ASP A 163 8.72 9.73 34.28
CA ASP A 163 8.26 10.77 35.19
C ASP A 163 6.79 10.55 35.57
N TYR A 164 5.94 10.45 34.54
CA TYR A 164 4.52 10.22 34.74
C TYR A 164 3.89 9.39 33.62
N VAL A 165 2.77 8.77 33.99
CA VAL A 165 1.82 8.14 33.07
C VAL A 165 0.47 8.80 33.30
N GLU A 166 -0.02 9.51 32.28
CA GLU A 166 -1.29 10.23 32.30
C GLU A 166 -2.30 9.51 31.42
N LEU A 167 -3.47 9.16 31.98
CA LEU A 167 -4.59 8.65 31.20
C LEU A 167 -5.67 9.73 31.08
N SER A 168 -6.04 10.03 29.84
CA SER A 168 -7.05 11.02 29.50
C SER A 168 -8.07 10.42 28.54
N ARG A 169 -9.37 10.51 28.86
CA ARG A 169 -10.45 10.10 27.96
C ARG A 169 -10.67 11.15 26.88
N LEU A 170 -10.63 10.75 25.61
CA LEU A 170 -10.91 11.66 24.51
C LEU A 170 -12.42 11.92 24.39
N ARG A 171 -12.78 13.20 24.26
CA ARG A 171 -14.16 13.65 24.06
C ARG A 171 -14.64 13.47 22.62
N ASP A 172 -13.71 13.39 21.70
CA ASP A 172 -13.90 13.38 20.26
C ASP A 172 -12.84 12.47 19.64
N ASP A 173 -13.25 11.72 18.64
CA ASP A 173 -12.40 10.77 17.93
C ASP A 173 -11.98 11.25 16.54
N ARG A 174 -12.35 12.49 16.15
CA ARG A 174 -11.88 13.14 14.94
C ARG A 174 -10.35 13.19 14.96
N GLY A 175 -9.74 12.67 13.90
CA GLY A 175 -8.29 12.56 13.78
C GLY A 175 -7.69 11.26 14.32
N ILE A 176 -8.47 10.42 15.02
CA ILE A 176 -8.06 9.06 15.37
C ILE A 176 -8.35 8.11 14.20
N VAL A 177 -7.35 7.32 13.84
CA VAL A 177 -7.43 6.20 12.90
C VAL A 177 -7.80 4.94 13.66
N TYR A 178 -8.74 4.16 13.13
CA TYR A 178 -9.09 2.86 13.66
C TYR A 178 -8.43 1.79 12.79
N ALA A 179 -7.57 1.00 13.39
CA ALA A 179 -6.80 -0.02 12.71
C ALA A 179 -7.34 -1.41 13.09
N VAL A 180 -8.02 -2.07 12.15
CA VAL A 180 -8.67 -3.36 12.40
C VAL A 180 -7.67 -4.47 12.16
N ASN A 181 -7.38 -5.25 13.19
CA ASN A 181 -6.48 -6.39 13.06
C ASN A 181 -7.18 -7.52 12.28
N LEU A 182 -6.65 -7.88 11.11
CA LEU A 182 -7.19 -8.99 10.33
C LEU A 182 -6.58 -10.34 10.69
N GLN A 183 -5.57 -10.43 11.57
CA GLN A 183 -4.92 -11.70 11.95
C GLN A 183 -5.92 -12.74 12.48
N ASP A 184 -6.90 -12.29 13.26
CA ASP A 184 -7.97 -13.15 13.80
C ASP A 184 -8.89 -13.69 12.67
N LEU A 185 -8.85 -13.07 11.49
CA LEU A 185 -9.57 -13.48 10.27
C LEU A 185 -8.64 -14.17 9.26
N ASN A 186 -7.36 -14.38 9.60
CA ASN A 186 -6.25 -14.77 8.71
C ASN A 186 -5.57 -16.08 9.17
N LEU A 187 -6.30 -16.99 9.81
CA LEU A 187 -5.78 -18.31 10.22
C LEU A 187 -5.62 -19.23 9.01
N ASP A 188 -4.76 -18.85 8.06
CA ASP A 188 -4.14 -19.76 7.12
C ASP A 188 -2.90 -20.38 7.79
N SER A 189 -3.10 -21.35 8.69
CA SER A 189 -2.04 -22.34 8.88
C SER A 189 -2.05 -23.26 7.67
N GLU A 190 -0.89 -23.46 7.05
CA GLU A 190 -0.73 -24.42 5.96
C GLU A 190 -1.38 -25.76 6.34
N GLY A 191 -2.42 -26.16 5.60
CA GLY A 191 -3.16 -27.41 5.84
C GLY A 191 -4.59 -27.26 6.39
N GLU A 192 -5.01 -26.09 6.86
CA GLU A 192 -6.40 -25.85 7.31
C GLU A 192 -7.34 -25.48 6.14
N PRO A 193 -8.62 -25.89 6.17
CA PRO A 193 -9.62 -25.55 5.17
C PRO A 193 -9.93 -24.04 5.17
N PHE A 194 -10.22 -23.50 3.98
CA PHE A 194 -10.51 -22.08 3.79
C PHE A 194 -11.77 -21.65 4.55
N ASP A 195 -11.67 -20.61 5.39
CA ASP A 195 -12.83 -20.07 6.12
C ASP A 195 -13.58 -19.01 5.28
N PHE A 196 -14.64 -19.46 4.59
CA PHE A 196 -15.52 -18.60 3.79
C PHE A 196 -16.21 -17.49 4.59
N LYS A 197 -16.44 -17.69 5.90
CA LYS A 197 -17.04 -16.66 6.74
C LYS A 197 -16.05 -15.53 6.95
N MET A 198 -14.77 -15.82 7.18
CA MET A 198 -13.75 -14.78 7.36
C MET A 198 -13.52 -13.97 6.09
N ALA A 199 -13.54 -14.62 4.93
CA ALA A 199 -13.44 -13.94 3.65
C ALA A 199 -14.63 -13.00 3.39
N ASP A 200 -15.85 -13.40 3.75
CA ASP A 200 -17.04 -12.54 3.65
C ASP A 200 -17.05 -11.40 4.67
N ARG A 201 -16.50 -11.62 5.88
CA ARG A 201 -16.29 -10.56 6.88
C ARG A 201 -15.38 -9.46 6.35
N ARG A 202 -14.37 -9.80 5.54
CA ARG A 202 -13.53 -8.79 4.88
C ARG A 202 -14.28 -7.97 3.85
N GLN A 203 -15.17 -8.58 3.07
CA GLN A 203 -16.01 -7.83 2.13
C GLN A 203 -16.89 -6.80 2.85
N LEU A 204 -17.48 -7.20 3.98
CA LEU A 204 -18.21 -6.29 4.87
C LEU A 204 -17.29 -5.17 5.38
N LEU A 205 -16.11 -5.49 5.91
CA LEU A 205 -15.11 -4.49 6.33
C LEU A 205 -14.71 -3.53 5.21
N GLY A 206 -14.55 -4.01 3.96
CA GLY A 206 -14.25 -3.15 2.81
C GLY A 206 -15.37 -2.13 2.55
N SER A 207 -16.64 -2.54 2.70
CA SER A 207 -17.77 -1.61 2.59
C SER A 207 -17.82 -0.58 3.72
N ILE A 208 -17.48 -0.99 4.94
CA ILE A 208 -17.38 -0.10 6.09
C ILE A 208 -16.23 0.91 5.86
N GLN A 209 -15.05 0.42 5.50
CA GLN A 209 -13.87 1.22 5.22
C GLN A 209 -14.15 2.28 4.15
N GLY A 210 -14.75 1.89 3.02
CA GLY A 210 -15.08 2.82 1.94
C GLY A 210 -16.08 3.90 2.36
N GLY A 211 -17.07 3.54 3.19
CA GLY A 211 -18.05 4.49 3.74
C GLY A 211 -17.41 5.49 4.70
N ILE A 212 -16.69 4.98 5.71
CA ILE A 212 -16.06 5.76 6.77
C ILE A 212 -14.95 6.68 6.22
N ASN A 213 -14.15 6.19 5.26
CA ASN A 213 -13.05 6.96 4.70
C ASN A 213 -13.48 8.08 3.74
N ARG A 214 -14.78 8.30 3.50
CA ARG A 214 -15.24 9.43 2.67
C ARG A 214 -14.79 10.78 3.22
N THR A 215 -14.73 10.91 4.54
CA THR A 215 -14.44 12.18 5.24
C THR A 215 -12.98 12.34 5.67
N GLY A 216 -12.18 11.28 5.66
CA GLY A 216 -10.77 11.31 6.03
C GLY A 216 -10.17 9.91 6.18
N PRO A 217 -8.87 9.77 6.48
CA PRO A 217 -8.21 8.47 6.65
C PRO A 217 -8.55 7.88 8.03
N ARG A 218 -9.80 7.45 8.25
CA ARG A 218 -10.35 7.11 9.58
C ARG A 218 -10.31 5.61 9.88
N LEU A 219 -10.38 4.73 8.89
CA LEU A 219 -10.38 3.28 9.06
C LEU A 219 -9.34 2.62 8.14
N VAL A 220 -8.48 1.81 8.73
CA VAL A 220 -7.46 1.02 8.02
C VAL A 220 -7.53 -0.43 8.45
N LEU A 221 -7.35 -1.35 7.51
CA LEU A 221 -7.30 -2.77 7.76
C LEU A 221 -5.84 -3.21 7.83
N LEU A 222 -5.47 -3.90 8.90
CA LEU A 222 -4.12 -4.38 9.11
C LEU A 222 -4.00 -5.80 8.58
N HIS A 223 -3.43 -5.92 7.39
CA HIS A 223 -3.03 -7.19 6.78
C HIS A 223 -1.83 -7.80 7.55
N ASN A 224 -1.44 -9.02 7.21
CA ASN A 224 -0.66 -9.88 8.11
C ASN A 224 0.66 -9.23 8.58
N TYR A 225 0.86 -9.03 9.89
CA TYR A 225 1.99 -8.27 10.46
C TYR A 225 3.39 -8.72 10.01
N ASN A 226 3.51 -9.95 9.52
CA ASN A 226 4.78 -10.53 9.08
C ASN A 226 5.11 -10.27 7.61
N ASP A 227 4.21 -9.66 6.83
CA ASP A 227 4.51 -9.24 5.47
C ASP A 227 5.02 -7.79 5.42
N TYR A 228 5.81 -7.45 4.40
CA TYR A 228 6.25 -6.07 4.17
C TYR A 228 5.05 -5.13 3.88
N GLU A 229 3.88 -5.66 3.49
CA GLU A 229 2.68 -4.86 3.24
C GLU A 229 2.12 -4.25 4.54
N ALA A 230 2.09 -5.02 5.63
CA ALA A 230 1.66 -4.60 6.95
C ALA A 230 2.67 -3.63 7.59
N GLN A 231 3.97 -3.86 7.40
CA GLN A 231 4.99 -2.88 7.75
C GLN A 231 4.76 -1.55 7.00
N GLY A 232 4.29 -1.62 5.75
CA GLY A 232 3.86 -0.46 4.97
C GLY A 232 2.78 0.37 5.65
N ILE A 233 1.72 -0.25 6.18
CA ILE A 233 0.65 0.50 6.88
C ILE A 233 1.18 1.25 8.11
N TYR A 234 1.96 0.58 8.96
CA TYR A 234 2.56 1.22 10.14
C TYR A 234 3.54 2.32 9.76
N ARG A 235 4.30 2.13 8.68
CA ARG A 235 5.14 3.18 8.09
C ARG A 235 4.32 4.42 7.76
N TRP A 236 3.16 4.26 7.13
CA TRP A 236 2.30 5.40 6.80
C TRP A 236 1.68 6.05 8.04
N LEU A 237 1.18 5.28 8.99
CA LEU A 237 0.68 5.82 10.27
C LEU A 237 1.76 6.66 10.98
N LYS A 238 2.99 6.15 11.05
CA LYS A 238 4.13 6.86 11.64
C LYS A 238 4.55 8.08 10.82
N ARG A 239 4.69 7.95 9.49
CA ARG A 239 5.15 9.02 8.60
C ARG A 239 4.26 10.25 8.65
N PHE A 240 2.95 10.04 8.71
CA PHE A 240 1.94 11.10 8.74
C PHE A 240 1.54 11.49 10.17
N ASN A 241 2.20 10.93 11.20
CA ASN A 241 1.92 11.16 12.61
C ASN A 241 0.42 11.01 12.93
N LEU A 242 -0.18 9.91 12.47
CA LEU A 242 -1.60 9.63 12.65
C LEU A 242 -1.82 8.82 13.94
N PRO A 243 -2.48 9.38 14.95
CA PRO A 243 -2.92 8.63 16.12
C PRO A 243 -3.82 7.47 15.70
N TYR A 244 -3.61 6.28 16.26
CA TYR A 244 -4.44 5.13 15.93
C TYR A 244 -4.78 4.28 17.16
N VAL A 245 -5.93 3.61 17.08
CA VAL A 245 -6.35 2.57 18.03
C VAL A 245 -6.51 1.25 17.30
N LEU A 246 -6.20 0.15 17.98
CA LEU A 246 -6.41 -1.20 17.45
C LEU A 246 -7.83 -1.68 17.79
N LEU A 247 -8.52 -2.27 16.80
CA LEU A 247 -9.84 -2.87 16.97
C LEU A 247 -9.83 -4.34 16.53
N THR A 248 -10.63 -5.18 17.19
CA THR A 248 -11.06 -6.45 16.62
C THR A 248 -12.16 -6.24 15.58
N TYR A 249 -12.49 -7.29 14.82
CA TYR A 249 -13.64 -7.28 13.90
C TYR A 249 -14.94 -6.86 14.61
N ASP A 250 -15.29 -7.52 15.73
CA ASP A 250 -16.54 -7.24 16.44
C ASP A 250 -16.59 -5.82 17.02
N GLU A 251 -15.45 -5.28 17.45
CA GLU A 251 -15.37 -3.90 17.91
C GLU A 251 -15.54 -2.89 16.78
N CYS A 252 -15.00 -3.21 15.60
CA CYS A 252 -15.24 -2.41 14.38
C CYS A 252 -16.73 -2.38 14.04
N ILE A 253 -17.40 -3.54 14.05
CA ILE A 253 -18.86 -3.61 13.81
C ILE A 253 -19.61 -2.78 14.84
N LYS A 254 -19.37 -2.99 16.14
CA LYS A 254 -20.02 -2.23 17.23
C LYS A 254 -19.79 -0.72 17.12
N LYS A 255 -18.60 -0.30 16.66
CA LYS A 255 -18.23 1.11 16.57
C LYS A 255 -18.84 1.82 15.36
N PHE A 256 -18.82 1.19 14.18
CA PHE A 256 -19.11 1.86 12.91
C PHE A 256 -20.44 1.47 12.27
N VAL A 257 -21.04 0.37 12.69
CA VAL A 257 -22.40 0.00 12.26
C VAL A 257 -23.40 0.79 13.10
N SER A 258 -23.49 2.09 12.82
CA SER A 258 -24.41 3.04 13.43
C SER A 258 -25.31 3.68 12.35
N LYS A 259 -26.55 4.06 12.70
CA LYS A 259 -27.54 4.61 11.74
C LYS A 259 -27.10 5.93 11.09
N ASN A 260 -26.07 6.59 11.62
CA ASN A 260 -25.59 7.86 11.10
C ASN A 260 -24.65 7.68 9.89
N ASP A 261 -23.96 6.54 9.79
CA ASP A 261 -22.94 6.30 8.76
C ASP A 261 -23.46 5.44 7.60
N PHE A 262 -24.38 4.51 7.88
CA PHE A 262 -24.93 3.57 6.90
C PHE A 262 -26.45 3.54 6.91
N LYS A 263 -27.06 3.37 5.74
CA LYS A 263 -28.52 3.47 5.55
C LYS A 263 -29.23 2.11 5.42
N GLY A 264 -28.51 1.01 5.65
CA GLY A 264 -29.00 -0.36 5.47
C GLY A 264 -27.98 -1.25 4.75
N CYS A 265 -28.47 -2.37 4.23
CA CYS A 265 -27.62 -3.40 3.66
C CYS A 265 -27.98 -3.72 2.20
N VAL A 266 -27.00 -4.21 1.45
CA VAL A 266 -27.18 -4.99 0.23
C VAL A 266 -26.71 -6.42 0.50
N LEU A 267 -27.61 -7.38 0.33
CA LEU A 267 -27.34 -8.80 0.47
C LEU A 267 -27.04 -9.38 -0.90
N PHE A 268 -25.95 -10.13 -1.02
CA PHE A 268 -25.68 -10.97 -2.17
C PHE A 268 -25.02 -12.27 -1.74
N ASP A 269 -25.17 -13.32 -2.54
CA ASP A 269 -24.50 -14.59 -2.31
C ASP A 269 -23.24 -14.68 -3.19
N PRO A 270 -22.03 -14.70 -2.60
CA PRO A 270 -20.80 -14.92 -3.36
C PRO A 270 -20.62 -16.39 -3.81
N GLY A 271 -21.52 -17.30 -3.42
CA GLY A 271 -21.44 -18.73 -3.68
C GLY A 271 -20.47 -19.46 -2.75
N ASN A 272 -20.24 -20.74 -3.03
CA ASN A 272 -19.20 -21.56 -2.40
C ASN A 272 -18.01 -21.70 -3.38
N PRO A 273 -16.85 -21.07 -3.13
CA PRO A 273 -15.67 -21.18 -3.98
C PRO A 273 -15.23 -22.61 -4.28
N ASP A 274 -15.44 -23.57 -3.37
CA ASP A 274 -15.11 -24.98 -3.62
C ASP A 274 -16.09 -25.65 -4.60
N SER A 275 -17.36 -25.21 -4.65
CA SER A 275 -18.30 -25.66 -5.69
C SER A 275 -18.04 -24.96 -7.02
N ILE A 276 -17.66 -23.68 -6.97
CA ILE A 276 -17.32 -22.84 -8.14
C ILE A 276 -16.04 -23.32 -8.82
N ALA A 277 -15.08 -23.87 -8.07
CA ALA A 277 -13.83 -24.42 -8.58
C ALA A 277 -13.96 -25.86 -9.11
N ILE A 278 -15.00 -26.61 -8.73
CA ILE A 278 -15.12 -28.06 -9.01
C ILE A 278 -16.30 -28.39 -9.94
N LYS A 279 -17.36 -27.55 -10.04
CA LYS A 279 -18.62 -27.94 -10.73
C LYS A 279 -19.31 -26.91 -11.62
N ASP A 280 -18.99 -25.61 -11.56
CA ASP A 280 -19.77 -24.59 -12.26
C ASP A 280 -19.09 -24.08 -13.55
N PRO A 281 -19.83 -23.95 -14.68
CA PRO A 281 -19.28 -23.49 -15.95
C PRO A 281 -18.77 -22.03 -15.88
N PRO A 282 -17.83 -21.63 -16.77
CA PRO A 282 -17.27 -20.26 -16.85
C PRO A 282 -18.31 -19.13 -16.79
N GLU A 283 -19.50 -19.40 -17.29
CA GLU A 283 -20.62 -18.47 -17.36
C GLU A 283 -21.16 -18.14 -15.95
N TYR A 284 -21.36 -19.14 -15.08
CA TYR A 284 -21.87 -18.92 -13.73
C TYR A 284 -20.95 -18.03 -12.88
N GLN A 285 -19.64 -18.11 -13.12
CA GLN A 285 -18.64 -17.24 -12.51
C GLN A 285 -18.82 -15.77 -12.94
N LYS A 286 -19.05 -15.54 -14.25
CA LYS A 286 -19.31 -14.20 -14.79
C LYS A 286 -20.53 -13.55 -14.12
N LEU A 287 -21.61 -14.31 -13.89
CA LEU A 287 -22.80 -13.81 -13.18
C LEU A 287 -22.46 -13.35 -11.74
N LEU A 288 -21.78 -14.18 -10.95
CA LEU A 288 -21.40 -13.82 -9.57
C LEU A 288 -20.55 -12.55 -9.52
N PHE A 289 -19.66 -12.35 -10.50
CA PHE A 289 -18.79 -11.17 -10.55
C PHE A 289 -19.58 -9.90 -10.85
N GLN A 290 -20.57 -9.99 -11.74
CA GLN A 290 -21.49 -8.88 -11.98
C GLN A 290 -22.33 -8.57 -10.75
N ILE A 291 -22.81 -9.58 -10.01
CA ILE A 291 -23.58 -9.38 -8.77
C ILE A 291 -22.73 -8.66 -7.72
N LYS A 292 -21.46 -9.06 -7.53
CA LYS A 292 -20.53 -8.36 -6.63
C LYS A 292 -20.32 -6.89 -7.04
N ALA A 293 -20.14 -6.63 -8.33
CA ALA A 293 -20.01 -5.26 -8.85
C ALA A 293 -21.30 -4.44 -8.60
N ILE A 294 -22.47 -5.03 -8.84
CA ILE A 294 -23.77 -4.40 -8.55
C ILE A 294 -23.90 -4.08 -7.05
N ALA A 295 -23.58 -5.03 -6.17
CA ALA A 295 -23.62 -4.81 -4.72
C ALA A 295 -22.71 -3.66 -4.30
N THR A 296 -21.47 -3.64 -4.82
CA THR A 296 -20.49 -2.57 -4.57
C THR A 296 -21.00 -1.21 -5.05
N ASN A 297 -21.60 -1.17 -6.24
CA ASN A 297 -22.15 0.05 -6.83
C ASN A 297 -23.35 0.59 -6.04
N LEU A 298 -24.24 -0.27 -5.57
CA LEU A 298 -25.37 0.11 -4.71
C LEU A 298 -24.89 0.63 -3.35
N ALA A 299 -23.91 -0.05 -2.74
CA ALA A 299 -23.25 0.41 -1.52
C ALA A 299 -22.59 1.79 -1.70
N ALA A 300 -21.92 2.00 -2.83
CA ALA A 300 -21.30 3.27 -3.17
C ALA A 300 -22.32 4.41 -3.31
N LEU A 301 -23.45 4.17 -3.99
CA LEU A 301 -24.48 5.18 -4.22
C LEU A 301 -25.26 5.53 -2.94
N GLU A 302 -25.60 4.52 -2.13
CA GLU A 302 -26.60 4.66 -1.06
C GLU A 302 -26.04 4.53 0.35
N SER A 303 -24.72 4.34 0.49
CA SER A 303 -24.04 4.15 1.79
C SER A 303 -24.60 2.91 2.50
N LEU A 304 -24.50 1.76 1.82
CA LEU A 304 -24.98 0.49 2.32
C LEU A 304 -23.81 -0.41 2.72
N LEU A 305 -24.07 -1.28 3.70
CA LEU A 305 -23.17 -2.37 4.06
C LEU A 305 -23.35 -3.53 3.08
N ILE A 306 -22.24 -4.11 2.64
CA ILE A 306 -22.26 -5.32 1.82
C ILE A 306 -22.25 -6.53 2.75
N ILE A 307 -23.32 -7.32 2.73
CA ILE A 307 -23.46 -8.53 3.55
C ILE A 307 -23.70 -9.76 2.68
N THR A 308 -23.41 -10.93 3.23
CA THR A 308 -23.65 -12.24 2.60
C THR A 308 -24.51 -13.10 3.53
N PRO A 309 -25.03 -14.25 3.08
CA PRO A 309 -25.72 -15.20 3.97
C PRO A 309 -24.87 -15.63 5.18
N ARG A 310 -23.53 -15.57 5.08
CA ARG A 310 -22.60 -15.93 6.17
C ARG A 310 -22.32 -14.79 7.15
N THR A 311 -22.55 -13.53 6.76
CA THR A 311 -22.33 -12.34 7.61
C THR A 311 -23.60 -11.61 8.01
N ILE A 312 -24.77 -12.06 7.52
CA ILE A 312 -26.08 -11.46 7.83
C ILE A 312 -26.35 -11.33 9.33
N ASN A 313 -25.90 -12.31 10.13
CA ASN A 313 -26.08 -12.32 11.59
C ASN A 313 -25.06 -11.45 12.34
N ASP A 314 -24.02 -10.95 11.67
CA ASP A 314 -23.07 -10.03 12.29
C ASP A 314 -23.66 -8.60 12.37
N ILE A 315 -24.78 -8.33 11.69
CA ILE A 315 -25.42 -7.00 11.61
C ILE A 315 -26.81 -7.02 12.27
N PRO A 316 -27.16 -6.01 13.11
CA PRO A 316 -28.50 -5.89 13.67
C PRO A 316 -29.50 -5.42 12.61
N LEU A 317 -30.13 -6.36 11.88
CA LEU A 317 -31.03 -6.06 10.76
C LEU A 317 -32.27 -5.21 11.13
N ALA A 318 -32.66 -5.19 12.40
CA ALA A 318 -33.71 -4.29 12.89
C ALA A 318 -33.34 -2.80 12.67
N ASP A 319 -32.05 -2.48 12.73
CA ASP A 319 -31.53 -1.13 12.54
C ASP A 319 -31.00 -0.90 11.12
N PHE A 320 -30.59 -1.96 10.42
CA PHE A 320 -30.01 -1.92 9.08
C PHE A 320 -30.78 -2.85 8.12
N PRO A 321 -31.91 -2.39 7.56
CA PRO A 321 -32.73 -3.24 6.70
C PRO A 321 -32.02 -3.58 5.40
N ILE A 322 -32.29 -4.78 4.87
CA ILE A 322 -31.84 -5.21 3.56
C ILE A 322 -32.67 -4.48 2.49
N LYS A 323 -32.07 -3.48 1.85
CA LYS A 323 -32.74 -2.69 0.79
C LYS A 323 -32.74 -3.41 -0.55
N TYR A 324 -31.65 -4.12 -0.81
CA TYR A 324 -31.38 -4.87 -2.03
C TYR A 324 -31.00 -6.29 -1.64
N ASP A 325 -31.92 -7.23 -1.85
CA ASP A 325 -31.65 -8.66 -1.72
C ASP A 325 -31.36 -9.25 -3.09
N LEU A 326 -30.08 -9.23 -3.48
CA LEU A 326 -29.60 -9.75 -4.77
C LEU A 326 -29.58 -11.29 -4.81
N THR A 327 -30.28 -11.96 -3.88
CA THR A 327 -30.54 -13.41 -3.90
C THR A 327 -31.98 -13.74 -4.30
N ASP A 328 -32.89 -12.75 -4.33
CA ASP A 328 -34.31 -12.96 -4.68
C ASP A 328 -34.52 -12.96 -6.22
N SER A 329 -34.58 -14.15 -6.81
CA SER A 329 -34.83 -14.36 -8.25
C SER A 329 -36.20 -13.88 -8.74
N ARG A 330 -37.17 -13.67 -7.83
CA ARG A 330 -38.48 -13.08 -8.18
C ARG A 330 -38.35 -11.57 -8.44
N ARG A 331 -37.39 -10.92 -7.78
CA ARG A 331 -37.12 -9.48 -7.90
C ARG A 331 -36.06 -9.18 -8.96
N TYR A 332 -35.02 -10.00 -9.03
CA TYR A 332 -33.89 -9.81 -9.94
C TYR A 332 -33.83 -10.92 -10.99
N LYS A 333 -34.52 -10.68 -12.11
CA LYS A 333 -34.60 -11.64 -13.22
C LYS A 333 -33.24 -12.05 -13.80
N PHE A 334 -32.21 -11.21 -13.66
CA PHE A 334 -30.85 -11.53 -14.10
C PHE A 334 -30.24 -12.73 -13.36
N LEU A 335 -30.79 -13.13 -12.20
CA LEU A 335 -30.36 -14.34 -11.49
C LEU A 335 -30.71 -15.62 -12.24
N ASN A 336 -31.60 -15.54 -13.23
CA ASN A 336 -31.96 -16.67 -14.10
C ASN A 336 -31.10 -16.73 -15.38
N ASP A 337 -30.18 -15.79 -15.58
CA ASP A 337 -29.26 -15.74 -16.71
C ASP A 337 -27.85 -16.13 -16.27
N SER A 338 -27.47 -17.38 -16.51
CA SER A 338 -26.15 -17.90 -16.16
C SER A 338 -25.01 -17.20 -16.91
N THR A 339 -25.28 -16.49 -18.03
CA THR A 339 -24.22 -15.79 -18.80
C THR A 339 -23.78 -14.47 -18.15
N GLY A 340 -24.52 -13.97 -17.16
CA GLY A 340 -24.26 -12.67 -16.52
C GLY A 340 -24.54 -11.44 -17.41
N SER A 341 -25.05 -11.63 -18.63
CA SER A 341 -25.34 -10.55 -19.58
C SER A 341 -26.45 -9.63 -19.10
N GLU A 342 -27.53 -10.20 -18.56
CA GLU A 342 -28.64 -9.44 -17.96
C GLU A 342 -28.20 -8.69 -16.71
N ALA A 343 -27.27 -9.25 -15.93
CA ALA A 343 -26.69 -8.58 -14.77
C ALA A 343 -25.83 -7.38 -15.21
N LEU A 344 -25.04 -7.53 -16.27
CA LEU A 344 -24.29 -6.42 -16.86
C LEU A 344 -25.21 -5.31 -17.39
N LYS A 345 -26.30 -5.67 -18.08
CA LYS A 345 -27.32 -4.70 -18.53
C LYS A 345 -27.97 -3.96 -17.36
N PHE A 346 -28.29 -4.67 -16.27
CA PHE A 346 -28.80 -4.05 -15.05
C PHE A 346 -27.78 -3.07 -14.47
N ASN A 347 -26.51 -3.48 -14.35
CA ASN A 347 -25.44 -2.64 -13.84
C ASN A 347 -25.20 -1.39 -14.71
N LEU A 348 -25.27 -1.54 -16.04
CA LEU A 348 -25.20 -0.44 -17.00
C LEU A 348 -26.35 0.55 -16.81
N LYS A 349 -27.57 0.04 -16.59
CA LYS A 349 -28.73 0.90 -16.31
C LYS A 349 -28.51 1.71 -15.03
N LEU A 350 -27.88 1.13 -14.00
CA LEU A 350 -27.46 1.91 -12.83
C LEU A 350 -26.49 3.03 -13.23
N PHE A 351 -25.44 2.72 -13.99
CA PHE A 351 -24.45 3.71 -14.45
C PHE A 351 -25.05 4.88 -15.25
N GLN A 352 -26.04 4.57 -16.09
CA GLN A 352 -26.72 5.56 -16.93
C GLN A 352 -27.69 6.44 -16.13
N THR A 353 -28.38 5.88 -15.15
CA THR A 353 -29.49 6.54 -14.44
C THR A 353 -29.11 7.15 -13.09
N ARG A 354 -27.96 6.78 -12.53
CA ARG A 354 -27.51 7.21 -11.20
C ARG A 354 -26.25 8.08 -11.30
N LYS A 355 -25.98 8.85 -10.24
CA LYS A 355 -24.85 9.78 -10.15
C LYS A 355 -23.60 9.08 -9.63
N PHE A 356 -22.87 8.41 -10.53
CA PHE A 356 -21.50 7.94 -10.27
C PHE A 356 -20.49 9.04 -10.52
N ASN A 357 -19.33 8.97 -9.85
CA ASN A 357 -18.12 9.59 -10.36
C ASN A 357 -17.71 8.86 -11.65
N ARG A 358 -17.48 9.62 -12.72
CA ARG A 358 -17.18 9.10 -14.07
C ARG A 358 -15.73 9.31 -14.50
N ASP A 359 -14.88 9.83 -13.62
CA ASP A 359 -13.46 10.06 -13.91
C ASP A 359 -12.71 8.76 -14.17
N ILE A 360 -13.09 7.69 -13.45
CA ILE A 360 -12.47 6.35 -13.50
C ILE A 360 -13.58 5.31 -13.47
N ILE A 361 -13.43 4.24 -14.26
CA ILE A 361 -14.28 3.05 -14.17
C ILE A 361 -13.42 1.85 -13.73
N PHE A 362 -13.98 1.01 -12.86
CA PHE A 362 -13.27 -0.12 -12.25
C PHE A 362 -13.66 -1.44 -12.92
N LYS A 363 -12.65 -2.18 -13.40
CA LYS A 363 -12.78 -3.62 -13.62
C LYS A 363 -12.53 -4.33 -12.30
N LEU A 364 -13.61 -4.67 -11.60
CA LEU A 364 -13.54 -5.37 -10.32
C LEU A 364 -13.25 -6.85 -10.58
N LEU A 365 -12.09 -7.33 -10.12
CA LEU A 365 -11.79 -8.76 -10.16
C LEU A 365 -12.48 -9.50 -9.00
N PRO A 366 -12.79 -10.79 -9.19
CA PRO A 366 -13.34 -11.62 -8.14
C PRO A 366 -12.30 -12.02 -7.09
N TYR A 367 -12.77 -12.80 -6.11
CA TYR A 367 -11.94 -13.69 -5.29
C TYR A 367 -10.76 -14.23 -6.11
N MET A 368 -9.54 -13.80 -5.80
CA MET A 368 -8.34 -14.43 -6.37
C MET A 368 -8.13 -15.77 -5.65
N SER A 369 -8.69 -16.87 -6.15
CA SER A 369 -8.40 -18.21 -5.61
C SER A 369 -7.09 -18.82 -6.09
N PHE A 370 -6.23 -18.05 -6.79
CA PHE A 370 -5.05 -18.62 -7.49
C PHE A 370 -3.72 -17.95 -7.18
N SER A 371 -3.61 -17.29 -6.03
CA SER A 371 -2.32 -17.04 -5.41
C SER A 371 -2.32 -17.72 -4.03
N PRO A 372 -1.18 -18.22 -3.51
CA PRO A 372 -1.09 -18.59 -2.10
C PRO A 372 -1.55 -17.46 -1.16
N VAL A 373 -1.69 -16.23 -1.67
CA VAL A 373 -2.39 -15.12 -1.02
C VAL A 373 -3.91 -15.29 -1.14
N ARG A 374 -4.48 -16.14 -0.28
CA ARG A 374 -5.90 -16.45 -0.07
C ARG A 374 -6.78 -15.27 0.42
N ASN A 375 -6.42 -14.01 0.12
CA ASN A 375 -6.79 -12.83 0.93
C ASN A 375 -7.31 -11.58 0.14
N ALA A 376 -8.01 -11.74 -0.98
CA ALA A 376 -8.30 -10.61 -1.91
C ALA A 376 -9.75 -10.08 -1.94
N CYS A 377 -10.62 -10.46 -0.99
CA CYS A 377 -12.07 -10.29 -1.15
C CYS A 377 -12.56 -8.84 -1.02
N GLU A 378 -11.89 -8.06 -0.17
CA GLU A 378 -12.20 -6.66 0.14
C GLU A 378 -11.52 -5.64 -0.76
N LYS A 379 -10.52 -6.06 -1.54
CA LYS A 379 -9.72 -5.18 -2.39
C LYS A 379 -10.61 -4.41 -3.35
N LEU A 380 -10.30 -3.12 -3.56
CA LEU A 380 -11.04 -2.13 -4.35
C LEU A 380 -12.46 -1.78 -3.89
N ILE A 381 -13.13 -2.58 -3.05
CA ILE A 381 -14.49 -2.29 -2.56
C ILE A 381 -14.50 -0.96 -1.83
N ASP A 382 -13.52 -0.76 -0.94
CA ASP A 382 -13.37 0.43 -0.12
C ASP A 382 -13.20 1.69 -0.99
N PHE A 383 -12.29 1.66 -1.95
CA PHE A 383 -11.97 2.80 -2.81
C PHE A 383 -13.10 3.12 -3.80
N THR A 384 -13.78 2.09 -4.32
CA THR A 384 -14.96 2.23 -5.19
C THR A 384 -16.09 2.93 -4.44
N ILE A 385 -16.39 2.49 -3.20
CA ILE A 385 -17.44 3.06 -2.36
C ILE A 385 -17.11 4.49 -1.92
N GLN A 386 -15.85 4.74 -1.55
CA GLN A 386 -15.40 6.05 -1.11
C GLN A 386 -15.64 7.12 -2.19
N ASN A 387 -15.27 6.81 -3.43
CA ASN A 387 -15.29 7.78 -4.53
C ASN A 387 -16.56 7.73 -5.38
N ARG A 388 -17.47 6.78 -5.09
CA ARG A 388 -18.67 6.50 -5.90
C ARG A 388 -18.33 6.20 -7.35
N TYR A 389 -17.25 5.46 -7.57
CA TYR A 389 -16.92 4.98 -8.90
C TYR A 389 -17.85 3.84 -9.31
N TRP A 390 -17.99 3.66 -10.62
CA TRP A 390 -18.73 2.54 -11.16
C TRP A 390 -17.79 1.36 -11.36
N SER A 391 -18.17 0.20 -10.85
CA SER A 391 -17.47 -1.07 -11.03
C SER A 391 -18.26 -2.03 -11.92
N PHE A 392 -17.55 -2.83 -12.71
CA PHE A 392 -18.13 -3.84 -13.58
C PHE A 392 -17.15 -4.99 -13.80
N TYR A 393 -17.66 -6.11 -14.30
CA TYR A 393 -16.85 -7.21 -14.81
C TYR A 393 -17.06 -7.35 -16.32
N TYR A 394 -16.08 -7.89 -17.03
CA TYR A 394 -16.22 -8.30 -18.44
C TYR A 394 -15.17 -9.36 -18.78
N ASP A 395 -15.50 -10.22 -19.73
CA ASP A 395 -14.65 -11.29 -20.24
C ASP A 395 -14.32 -11.07 -21.72
N LEU A 396 -13.05 -10.84 -22.04
CA LEU A 396 -12.59 -10.65 -23.42
C LEU A 396 -12.60 -11.90 -24.29
N ARG A 397 -13.06 -13.05 -23.81
CA ARG A 397 -13.38 -14.20 -24.67
C ARG A 397 -14.80 -14.11 -25.20
N ASP A 398 -15.66 -13.36 -24.52
CA ASP A 398 -17.06 -13.18 -24.90
C ASP A 398 -17.19 -12.03 -25.92
N THR A 399 -17.78 -12.35 -27.08
CA THR A 399 -17.97 -11.37 -28.16
C THR A 399 -18.93 -10.26 -27.75
N SER A 400 -19.95 -10.57 -26.93
CA SER A 400 -20.92 -9.58 -26.47
C SER A 400 -20.28 -8.55 -25.52
N ASP A 401 -19.37 -8.99 -24.66
CA ASP A 401 -18.60 -8.12 -23.76
C ASP A 401 -17.61 -7.24 -24.53
N LYS A 402 -16.96 -7.76 -25.57
CA LYS A 402 -16.14 -6.94 -26.49
C LYS A 402 -16.96 -5.85 -27.16
N THR A 403 -18.10 -6.21 -27.74
CA THR A 403 -18.99 -5.22 -28.38
C THR A 403 -19.46 -4.17 -27.38
N PHE A 404 -19.75 -4.58 -26.15
CA PHE A 404 -20.14 -3.68 -25.07
C PHE A 404 -19.02 -2.71 -24.68
N PHE A 405 -17.77 -3.17 -24.60
CA PHE A 405 -16.61 -2.32 -24.30
C PHE A 405 -16.46 -1.17 -25.32
N HIS A 406 -16.78 -1.43 -26.60
CA HIS A 406 -16.78 -0.44 -27.67
C HIS A 406 -18.08 0.37 -27.79
N SER A 407 -19.03 0.21 -26.85
CA SER A 407 -20.29 0.95 -26.89
C SER A 407 -20.12 2.41 -26.45
N LYS A 408 -20.97 3.30 -26.98
CA LYS A 408 -20.99 4.75 -26.65
C LYS A 408 -21.09 5.07 -25.15
N VAL A 409 -21.50 4.11 -24.32
CA VAL A 409 -21.60 4.30 -22.87
C VAL A 409 -20.22 4.42 -22.23
N PHE A 410 -19.20 3.75 -22.76
CA PHE A 410 -17.81 3.85 -22.30
C PHE A 410 -17.06 5.05 -22.88
N ASN A 411 -17.54 5.68 -23.95
CA ASN A 411 -16.83 6.79 -24.60
C ASN A 411 -16.59 7.98 -23.66
N LYS A 412 -17.41 8.15 -22.61
CA LYS A 412 -17.33 9.28 -21.68
C LYS A 412 -16.31 9.16 -20.55
N THR A 413 -15.66 8.01 -20.39
CA THR A 413 -14.59 7.85 -19.39
C THR A 413 -13.32 7.39 -20.06
N HIS A 414 -12.20 8.04 -19.77
CA HIS A 414 -10.91 7.76 -20.40
C HIS A 414 -10.01 6.86 -19.56
N PHE A 415 -10.29 6.69 -18.27
CA PHE A 415 -9.46 5.91 -17.35
C PHE A 415 -10.15 4.64 -16.88
N LEU A 416 -9.47 3.52 -17.08
CA LEU A 416 -9.84 2.20 -16.57
C LEU A 416 -8.90 1.86 -15.42
N MET A 417 -9.43 1.21 -14.38
CA MET A 417 -8.67 0.82 -13.21
C MET A 417 -8.95 -0.64 -12.85
N GLY A 418 -7.90 -1.40 -12.53
CA GLY A 418 -7.99 -2.83 -12.24
C GLY A 418 -6.89 -3.62 -12.97
N TRP A 419 -7.06 -4.92 -13.14
CA TRP A 419 -6.08 -5.80 -13.81
C TRP A 419 -6.77 -6.80 -14.73
N SER A 420 -6.02 -7.30 -15.72
CA SER A 420 -6.48 -8.35 -16.63
C SER A 420 -6.64 -9.69 -15.91
N ASP A 421 -7.53 -10.54 -16.42
CA ASP A 421 -7.76 -11.89 -15.90
C ASP A 421 -6.55 -12.79 -16.18
N GLU A 422 -5.57 -12.80 -15.26
CA GLU A 422 -4.51 -13.80 -15.25
C GLU A 422 -4.75 -14.79 -14.10
N GLY A 423 -5.21 -16.00 -14.42
CA GLY A 423 -5.48 -17.05 -13.45
C GLY A 423 -5.42 -18.46 -14.03
N TRP A 424 -5.17 -19.45 -13.17
CA TRP A 424 -5.10 -20.89 -13.51
C TRP A 424 -6.18 -21.65 -12.74
N ILE A 425 -7.20 -22.21 -13.37
CA ILE A 425 -8.18 -23.07 -12.68
C ILE A 425 -7.91 -24.53 -13.03
N GLN A 426 -7.38 -25.34 -12.11
CA GLN A 426 -7.23 -26.81 -12.24
C GLN A 426 -6.80 -27.30 -13.65
N GLY A 427 -5.72 -26.74 -14.20
CA GLY A 427 -5.22 -27.13 -15.53
C GLY A 427 -6.00 -26.58 -16.73
N THR A 428 -7.11 -25.86 -16.53
CA THR A 428 -7.78 -25.06 -17.57
C THR A 428 -7.27 -23.62 -17.58
N LYS A 429 -6.76 -23.23 -18.75
CA LYS A 429 -6.15 -21.93 -19.03
C LYS A 429 -7.26 -20.86 -19.21
N TYR A 430 -7.51 -20.05 -18.18
CA TYR A 430 -8.26 -18.78 -18.33
C TYR A 430 -7.29 -17.70 -18.81
N TYR A 431 -7.11 -17.57 -20.12
CA TYR A 431 -6.24 -16.53 -20.68
C TYR A 431 -7.06 -15.49 -21.44
N CYS A 432 -7.14 -14.28 -20.90
CA CYS A 432 -6.99 -13.12 -21.77
C CYS A 432 -5.78 -12.33 -21.29
N LYS A 433 -4.69 -12.39 -22.08
CA LYS A 433 -3.39 -11.85 -21.72
C LYS A 433 -3.49 -10.34 -21.48
N GLU A 434 -2.75 -9.86 -20.49
CA GLU A 434 -2.44 -8.46 -20.21
C GLU A 434 -2.45 -7.57 -21.48
N TYR A 435 -1.63 -7.94 -22.45
CA TYR A 435 -1.47 -7.26 -23.73
C TYR A 435 -2.78 -7.08 -24.54
N GLU A 436 -3.68 -8.06 -24.56
CA GLU A 436 -4.92 -7.98 -25.34
C GLU A 436 -5.91 -6.99 -24.72
N HIS A 437 -5.97 -6.92 -23.38
CA HIS A 437 -6.79 -5.94 -22.68
C HIS A 437 -6.35 -4.51 -23.01
N ILE A 438 -5.03 -4.27 -22.98
CA ILE A 438 -4.49 -2.94 -23.22
C ILE A 438 -4.55 -2.56 -24.67
N LYS A 439 -4.31 -3.49 -25.58
CA LYS A 439 -4.50 -3.23 -27.01
C LYS A 439 -5.93 -2.80 -27.31
N MET A 440 -6.93 -3.49 -26.76
CA MET A 440 -8.33 -3.11 -26.93
C MET A 440 -8.64 -1.74 -26.30
N ALA A 441 -8.18 -1.50 -25.08
CA ALA A 441 -8.37 -0.22 -24.39
C ALA A 441 -7.73 0.95 -25.15
N SER A 442 -6.50 0.76 -25.64
CA SER A 442 -5.75 1.78 -26.38
C SER A 442 -6.46 2.17 -27.68
N LYS A 443 -6.98 1.18 -28.42
CA LYS A 443 -7.78 1.39 -29.64
C LYS A 443 -9.09 2.14 -29.42
N ALA A 444 -9.55 2.26 -28.18
CA ALA A 444 -10.76 3.00 -27.81
C ALA A 444 -10.41 4.32 -27.07
N GLY A 445 -9.17 4.81 -27.21
CA GLY A 445 -8.69 6.03 -26.57
C GLY A 445 -8.68 5.96 -25.04
N LYS A 446 -8.54 4.76 -24.46
CA LYS A 446 -8.56 4.55 -23.00
C LYS A 446 -7.17 4.29 -22.44
N LEU A 447 -6.98 4.75 -21.22
CA LEU A 447 -5.75 4.59 -20.45
C LEU A 447 -6.01 3.69 -19.24
N TRP A 448 -5.08 2.77 -18.97
CA TRP A 448 -5.20 1.80 -17.90
C TRP A 448 -4.32 2.17 -16.71
N ILE A 449 -4.95 2.38 -15.56
CA ILE A 449 -4.24 2.51 -14.29
C ILE A 449 -4.03 1.08 -13.79
N GLY A 450 -2.75 0.69 -13.62
CA GLY A 450 -2.28 -0.70 -13.43
C GLY A 450 -2.94 -1.50 -12.29
N ASP A 451 -2.29 -2.58 -11.85
CA ASP A 451 -2.93 -3.56 -10.96
C ASP A 451 -3.37 -3.02 -9.59
N MET A 452 -4.62 -2.55 -9.52
CA MET A 452 -5.21 -2.08 -8.27
C MET A 452 -5.89 -3.22 -7.51
N ASN A 453 -6.12 -4.36 -8.16
CA ASN A 453 -6.82 -5.50 -7.56
C ASN A 453 -5.97 -6.22 -6.52
N ARG A 454 -4.66 -5.91 -6.44
CA ARG A 454 -3.76 -6.46 -5.42
C ARG A 454 -3.53 -5.52 -4.24
N ILE A 455 -4.01 -4.29 -4.28
CA ILE A 455 -3.74 -3.25 -3.28
C ILE A 455 -4.84 -3.21 -2.22
N HIS A 456 -4.41 -3.16 -0.96
CA HIS A 456 -5.29 -2.99 0.20
C HIS A 456 -5.35 -1.51 0.63
N ASN A 457 -6.42 -1.11 1.33
CA ASN A 457 -6.52 0.19 2.01
C ASN A 457 -6.44 1.43 1.11
N LEU A 458 -6.80 1.32 -0.18
CA LEU A 458 -6.72 2.45 -1.12
C LEU A 458 -7.56 3.65 -0.68
N SER A 459 -8.74 3.43 -0.08
CA SER A 459 -9.55 4.53 0.46
C SER A 459 -8.85 5.26 1.61
N PHE A 460 -8.04 4.57 2.40
CA PHE A 460 -7.24 5.19 3.45
C PHE A 460 -6.10 6.00 2.83
N PHE A 461 -5.35 5.42 1.89
CA PHE A 461 -4.23 6.09 1.21
C PHE A 461 -4.66 7.36 0.47
N ALA A 462 -5.84 7.35 -0.16
CA ALA A 462 -6.40 8.48 -0.88
C ALA A 462 -6.75 9.69 0.00
N LYS A 463 -6.79 9.50 1.32
CA LYS A 463 -7.09 10.57 2.27
C LYS A 463 -5.88 10.97 3.12
N LEU A 464 -4.73 10.37 2.88
CA LEU A 464 -3.49 10.82 3.51
C LEU A 464 -3.16 12.24 3.02
N PRO A 465 -2.79 13.15 3.93
CA PRO A 465 -2.56 14.54 3.56
C PRO A 465 -1.29 14.70 2.71
N LEU A 466 -1.28 15.74 1.88
CA LEU A 466 -0.04 16.29 1.33
C LEU A 466 0.64 17.12 2.42
N LEU A 467 1.86 16.77 2.79
CA LEU A 467 2.64 17.48 3.81
C LEU A 467 3.20 18.81 3.27
N THR A 468 3.75 18.82 2.06
CA THR A 468 4.36 20.03 1.45
C THR A 468 3.71 20.44 0.12
N GLY A 469 2.92 19.58 -0.51
CA GLY A 469 2.42 19.77 -1.88
C GLY A 469 3.47 19.81 -3.01
N GLU A 470 4.77 19.81 -2.70
CA GLU A 470 5.84 19.90 -3.70
C GLU A 470 6.30 18.52 -4.22
N PHE A 471 6.52 18.44 -5.54
CA PHE A 471 7.11 17.29 -6.24
C PHE A 471 8.28 17.80 -7.08
N LYS A 472 9.49 17.80 -6.50
CA LYS A 472 10.72 18.27 -7.15
C LYS A 472 11.71 17.13 -7.32
N GLN A 473 12.25 16.96 -8.51
CA GLN A 473 13.35 16.05 -8.83
C GLN A 473 14.67 16.58 -8.24
N SER A 474 15.62 15.69 -7.96
CA SER A 474 17.01 16.11 -7.73
C SER A 474 17.61 16.58 -9.06
N PRO A 475 18.31 17.73 -9.12
CA PRO A 475 18.88 18.21 -10.37
C PRO A 475 19.93 17.22 -10.91
N PRO A 476 20.03 17.04 -12.24
CA PRO A 476 21.05 16.22 -12.86
C PRO A 476 22.44 16.71 -12.54
N LYS A 477 23.33 15.75 -12.23
CA LYS A 477 24.76 16.04 -12.10
C LYS A 477 25.30 16.51 -13.42
N GLU A 478 26.21 17.46 -13.37
CA GLU A 478 26.94 17.87 -14.57
C GLU A 478 27.98 16.81 -14.90
N ILE A 479 27.66 15.97 -15.90
CA ILE A 479 28.55 14.94 -16.39
C ILE A 479 29.20 15.41 -17.69
N LYS A 480 30.52 15.27 -17.76
CA LYS A 480 31.31 15.54 -18.97
C LYS A 480 31.15 14.38 -19.95
N LEU A 481 30.80 14.70 -21.19
CA LEU A 481 30.69 13.71 -22.26
C LEU A 481 32.10 13.21 -22.64
N GLU A 482 32.35 11.92 -22.42
CA GLU A 482 33.62 11.23 -22.67
C GLU A 482 33.40 9.94 -23.47
N ARG A 483 34.50 9.31 -23.93
CA ARG A 483 34.45 8.06 -24.71
C ARG A 483 34.30 6.83 -23.78
N LYS A 484 33.20 6.76 -23.04
CA LYS A 484 32.91 5.74 -22.01
C LYS A 484 31.69 4.88 -22.33
N VAL A 485 31.47 3.85 -21.51
CA VAL A 485 30.20 3.11 -21.44
C VAL A 485 29.38 3.71 -20.30
N TYR A 486 28.23 4.28 -20.61
CA TYR A 486 27.31 4.82 -19.62
C TYR A 486 26.19 3.83 -19.35
N ILE A 487 26.00 3.44 -18.09
CA ILE A 487 24.93 2.52 -17.66
C ILE A 487 23.93 3.27 -16.78
N ALA A 488 22.64 3.18 -17.12
CA ALA A 488 21.55 3.72 -16.30
C ALA A 488 20.62 2.60 -15.84
N PHE A 489 20.50 2.41 -14.53
CA PHE A 489 19.59 1.43 -13.94
C PHE A 489 18.18 2.01 -13.78
N ILE A 490 17.17 1.23 -14.17
CA ILE A 490 15.77 1.65 -14.21
C ILE A 490 14.89 0.57 -13.60
N SER A 491 13.86 0.93 -12.84
CA SER A 491 12.89 -0.05 -12.34
C SER A 491 11.98 -0.60 -13.44
N MET A 492 11.56 -1.85 -13.29
CA MET A 492 10.50 -2.50 -14.06
C MET A 492 9.11 -2.19 -13.46
N ASP A 493 8.06 -2.26 -14.30
CA ASP A 493 6.63 -2.22 -13.92
C ASP A 493 6.19 -1.02 -13.03
N GLY A 494 6.88 0.13 -13.09
CA GLY A 494 6.55 1.31 -12.29
C GLY A 494 5.23 1.99 -12.68
N ASP A 495 4.60 1.57 -13.77
CA ASP A 495 3.25 2.00 -14.17
C ASP A 495 2.17 1.38 -13.29
N ASN A 496 2.53 0.33 -12.54
CA ASN A 496 1.65 -0.39 -11.64
C ASN A 496 1.76 0.17 -10.20
N PRO A 497 0.72 0.86 -9.69
CA PRO A 497 0.78 1.43 -8.36
C PRO A 497 0.94 0.44 -7.21
N VAL A 498 0.72 -0.88 -7.42
CA VAL A 498 1.06 -1.90 -6.41
C VAL A 498 2.53 -1.80 -6.01
N LEU A 499 3.42 -1.51 -6.97
CA LEU A 499 4.85 -1.45 -6.70
C LEU A 499 5.17 -0.33 -5.72
N ILE A 500 4.76 0.89 -6.01
CA ILE A 500 5.06 2.04 -5.16
C ILE A 500 4.28 2.03 -3.85
N LEU A 501 3.09 1.45 -3.80
CA LEU A 501 2.29 1.40 -2.57
C LEU A 501 2.71 0.26 -1.62
N GLN A 502 3.25 -0.86 -2.13
CA GLN A 502 3.54 -2.05 -1.33
C GLN A 502 4.98 -2.57 -1.46
N HIS A 503 5.66 -2.40 -2.60
CA HIS A 503 6.92 -3.12 -2.88
C HIS A 503 8.18 -2.22 -2.87
N TYR A 504 8.06 -0.94 -3.24
CA TYR A 504 9.20 0.00 -3.24
C TYR A 504 9.74 0.22 -1.83
N ALA A 505 8.89 0.12 -0.82
CA ALA A 505 9.22 0.36 0.57
C ALA A 505 10.47 -0.38 1.08
N ARG A 506 10.70 -1.63 0.63
CA ARG A 506 11.88 -2.43 1.00
C ARG A 506 13.14 -1.87 0.36
N ASP A 507 13.14 -1.75 -0.97
CA ASP A 507 14.31 -1.30 -1.73
C ASP A 507 14.64 0.17 -1.47
N TRP A 508 13.63 0.99 -1.16
CA TRP A 508 13.78 2.39 -0.76
C TRP A 508 14.48 2.57 0.59
N ASP A 509 14.38 1.59 1.49
CA ASP A 509 15.02 1.66 2.81
C ASP A 509 16.42 1.01 2.81
N SER A 510 16.89 0.51 1.66
CA SER A 510 18.21 -0.10 1.53
C SER A 510 19.32 0.90 1.93
N PRO A 511 20.30 0.50 2.77
CA PRO A 511 21.44 1.35 3.13
C PRO A 511 22.40 1.59 1.94
N LEU A 512 22.26 0.80 0.87
CA LEU A 512 23.02 0.97 -0.37
C LEU A 512 22.33 1.94 -1.34
N ARG A 513 21.04 2.27 -1.14
CA ARG A 513 20.36 3.31 -1.91
C ARG A 513 21.08 4.64 -1.68
N GLY A 514 21.22 5.43 -2.74
CA GLY A 514 21.97 6.68 -2.70
C GLY A 514 23.46 6.52 -2.99
N GLN A 515 24.01 5.30 -2.96
CA GLN A 515 25.36 5.03 -3.47
C GLN A 515 25.38 4.68 -4.96
N ILE A 516 24.26 4.14 -5.46
CA ILE A 516 24.09 3.70 -6.84
C ILE A 516 23.05 4.60 -7.52
N PRO A 517 23.37 5.28 -8.64
CA PRO A 517 22.38 6.01 -9.44
C PRO A 517 21.26 5.09 -9.92
N PHE A 518 20.01 5.47 -9.66
CA PHE A 518 18.86 4.64 -9.99
C PHE A 518 17.65 5.47 -10.42
N SER A 519 16.96 5.00 -11.45
CA SER A 519 15.77 5.65 -12.02
C SER A 519 14.51 4.85 -11.69
N TRP A 520 13.64 5.41 -10.85
CA TRP A 520 12.39 4.83 -10.39
C TRP A 520 11.25 5.23 -11.32
N GLY A 521 10.61 4.25 -11.94
CA GLY A 521 9.37 4.42 -12.67
C GLY A 521 8.23 4.67 -11.69
N ILE A 522 7.39 5.67 -11.98
CA ILE A 522 6.20 5.93 -11.18
C ILE A 522 4.99 6.15 -12.10
N PRO A 523 3.76 5.81 -11.64
CA PRO A 523 2.55 6.10 -12.38
C PRO A 523 2.15 7.56 -12.10
N PRO A 524 2.13 8.47 -13.09
CA PRO A 524 1.78 9.87 -12.85
C PRO A 524 0.38 10.03 -12.26
N LYS A 525 -0.58 9.17 -12.66
CA LYS A 525 -1.95 9.18 -12.15
C LYS A 525 -2.06 8.80 -10.66
N LEU A 526 -1.01 8.26 -10.04
CA LEU A 526 -0.98 7.96 -8.61
C LEU A 526 -1.19 9.21 -7.74
N ILE A 527 -0.86 10.41 -8.25
CA ILE A 527 -1.12 11.65 -7.52
C ILE A 527 -2.60 11.85 -7.17
N ASP A 528 -3.53 11.26 -7.91
CA ASP A 528 -4.96 11.35 -7.62
C ASP A 528 -5.47 10.21 -6.73
N ILE A 529 -4.63 9.19 -6.50
CA ILE A 529 -4.99 7.96 -5.76
C ILE A 529 -4.33 7.93 -4.39
N ALA A 530 -3.06 8.28 -4.30
CA ALA A 530 -2.29 8.26 -3.05
C ALA A 530 -1.24 9.39 -3.03
N PRO A 531 -1.66 10.67 -3.11
CA PRO A 531 -0.75 11.82 -3.23
C PRO A 531 0.26 11.92 -2.08
N GLY A 532 -0.16 11.64 -0.85
CA GLY A 532 0.72 11.68 0.32
C GLY A 532 1.86 10.67 0.22
N ILE A 533 1.55 9.43 -0.19
CA ILE A 533 2.56 8.37 -0.36
C ILE A 533 3.50 8.71 -1.50
N LEU A 534 2.97 9.20 -2.63
CA LEU A 534 3.84 9.66 -3.72
C LEU A 534 4.80 10.76 -3.24
N GLN A 535 4.31 11.73 -2.48
CA GLN A 535 5.14 12.81 -1.94
C GLN A 535 6.22 12.32 -0.97
N TYR A 536 5.97 11.25 -0.20
CA TYR A 536 7.00 10.65 0.66
C TYR A 536 8.26 10.28 -0.12
N TYR A 537 8.11 9.68 -1.30
CA TYR A 537 9.24 9.32 -2.15
C TYR A 537 9.99 10.57 -2.65
N TYR A 538 9.28 11.65 -3.01
CA TYR A 538 9.93 12.91 -3.37
C TYR A 538 10.69 13.58 -2.22
N GLN A 539 10.19 13.47 -0.99
CA GLN A 539 10.81 14.09 0.19
C GLN A 539 12.01 13.32 0.71
N THR A 540 12.07 12.01 0.48
CA THR A 540 13.11 11.11 1.03
C THR A 540 14.06 10.57 -0.03
N LYS A 541 13.96 11.07 -1.27
CA LYS A 541 14.90 10.77 -2.36
C LYS A 541 16.30 11.26 -2.01
N THR A 542 17.30 10.53 -2.48
CA THR A 542 18.71 10.96 -2.47
C THR A 542 19.03 11.74 -3.76
N PRO A 543 20.21 12.37 -3.87
CA PRO A 543 20.68 12.94 -5.14
C PRO A 543 20.86 11.91 -6.27
N ASN A 544 20.99 10.62 -5.93
CA ASN A 544 21.18 9.52 -6.89
C ASN A 544 19.85 8.84 -7.31
N ASP A 545 18.72 9.30 -6.79
CA ASP A 545 17.39 8.87 -7.25
C ASP A 545 16.86 9.81 -8.34
N CYS A 546 16.25 9.24 -9.38
CA CYS A 546 15.50 9.97 -10.41
C CYS A 546 14.14 9.29 -10.60
N PHE A 547 13.04 10.03 -10.64
CA PHE A 547 11.71 9.53 -11.00
C PHE A 547 11.44 9.74 -12.49
N ILE A 548 10.84 8.73 -13.14
CA ILE A 548 10.41 8.79 -14.54
C ILE A 548 8.92 8.39 -14.64
N ALA A 549 8.20 8.92 -15.63
CA ALA A 549 6.86 8.44 -15.93
C ALA A 549 6.97 7.08 -16.61
N ASP A 550 6.42 6.05 -15.98
CA ASP A 550 6.52 4.69 -16.51
C ASP A 550 5.39 4.37 -17.51
N VAL A 551 5.44 3.19 -18.11
CA VAL A 551 4.69 2.75 -19.30
C VAL A 551 3.21 3.17 -19.28
N SER A 552 2.69 4.01 -20.20
CA SER A 552 3.35 4.75 -21.28
C SER A 552 3.19 6.27 -21.08
N GLY A 553 3.47 6.77 -19.88
CA GLY A 553 3.25 8.17 -19.50
C GLY A 553 2.16 8.29 -18.45
N LEU A 554 1.05 8.96 -18.78
CA LEU A 554 -0.01 9.26 -17.80
C LEU A 554 -0.59 8.01 -17.12
N ALA A 555 -0.77 6.95 -17.89
CA ALA A 555 -1.22 5.62 -17.48
C ALA A 555 -0.88 4.62 -18.60
N TRP A 556 -1.02 3.32 -18.33
CA TRP A 556 -0.60 2.26 -19.23
C TRP A 556 -1.49 2.13 -20.47
N HIS A 557 -0.87 2.15 -21.64
CA HIS A 557 -1.48 1.98 -22.96
C HIS A 557 -0.39 1.65 -24.00
N LEU A 558 -0.80 1.09 -25.14
CA LEU A 558 0.08 0.86 -26.29
C LEU A 558 0.07 2.10 -27.19
N VAL A 559 1.24 2.74 -27.32
CA VAL A 559 1.34 4.01 -28.05
C VAL A 559 0.99 3.89 -29.54
N ASN A 560 1.26 2.73 -30.15
CA ASN A 560 0.96 2.42 -31.56
C ASN A 560 -0.53 2.29 -31.88
N HIS A 561 -1.37 2.06 -30.87
CA HIS A 561 -2.80 1.81 -31.05
C HIS A 561 -3.67 2.90 -30.43
N PHE A 562 -3.07 3.93 -29.84
CA PHE A 562 -3.82 4.92 -29.09
C PHE A 562 -4.65 5.81 -30.01
N ASP A 563 -5.97 5.82 -29.81
CA ASP A 563 -6.88 6.65 -30.59
C ASP A 563 -7.01 8.07 -30.01
N PHE A 564 -6.43 9.04 -30.72
CA PHE A 564 -6.54 10.46 -30.39
C PHE A 564 -7.87 11.09 -30.78
N GLU A 565 -8.70 10.46 -31.63
CA GLU A 565 -10.02 10.98 -31.95
C GLU A 565 -10.97 10.82 -30.75
N ASP A 566 -10.88 9.68 -30.05
CA ASP A 566 -11.66 9.41 -28.84
C ASP A 566 -11.12 10.15 -27.60
N PHE A 567 -9.82 10.49 -27.56
CA PHE A 567 -9.21 11.26 -26.48
C PHE A 567 -8.18 12.32 -26.97
N PRO A 568 -8.63 13.40 -27.62
CA PRO A 568 -7.75 14.39 -28.25
C PRO A 568 -6.89 15.18 -27.26
N ASP A 569 -7.41 15.42 -26.05
CA ASP A 569 -6.70 16.19 -25.02
C ASP A 569 -5.62 15.39 -24.27
N MET A 570 -5.46 14.08 -24.57
CA MET A 570 -4.55 13.20 -23.84
C MET A 570 -3.11 13.74 -23.77
N PRO A 571 -2.47 14.26 -24.85
CA PRO A 571 -1.13 14.83 -24.77
C PRO A 571 -1.02 16.01 -23.80
N ILE A 572 -2.00 16.91 -23.83
CA ILE A 572 -2.02 18.12 -23.00
C ILE A 572 -2.24 17.73 -21.53
N ILE A 573 -3.14 16.78 -21.27
CA ILE A 573 -3.37 16.27 -19.92
C ILE A 573 -2.10 15.57 -19.41
N THR A 574 -1.47 14.72 -20.22
CA THR A 574 -0.20 14.06 -19.87
C THR A 574 0.85 15.09 -19.48
N ALA A 575 1.07 16.12 -20.32
CA ALA A 575 2.01 17.21 -20.04
C ALA A 575 1.76 17.91 -18.70
N ARG A 576 0.49 18.16 -18.33
CA ARG A 576 0.14 18.77 -17.04
C ARG A 576 0.56 17.89 -15.85
N TYR A 577 0.34 16.57 -15.93
CA TYR A 577 0.73 15.65 -14.84
C TYR A 577 2.26 15.53 -14.74
N LEU A 578 2.95 15.40 -15.88
CA LEU A 578 4.40 15.35 -15.92
C LEU A 578 5.02 16.61 -15.33
N LYS A 579 4.50 17.79 -15.71
CA LYS A 579 4.94 19.07 -15.15
C LYS A 579 4.68 19.16 -13.64
N LYS A 580 3.50 18.75 -13.19
CA LYS A 580 3.12 18.77 -11.76
C LYS A 580 4.03 17.88 -10.92
N LEU A 581 4.47 16.75 -11.47
CA LEU A 581 5.35 15.79 -10.81
C LEU A 581 6.85 16.03 -11.09
N ASN A 582 7.19 17.04 -11.90
CA ASN A 582 8.55 17.29 -12.36
C ASN A 582 9.22 16.06 -13.01
N LEU A 583 8.43 15.32 -13.80
CA LEU A 583 8.87 14.20 -14.61
C LEU A 583 9.23 14.70 -16.01
N SER A 584 10.41 14.37 -16.51
CA SER A 584 10.89 14.79 -17.84
C SER A 584 11.20 13.61 -18.75
N ILE A 585 11.00 12.37 -18.31
CA ILE A 585 11.25 11.17 -19.10
C ILE A 585 10.01 10.30 -19.06
N ILE A 586 9.62 9.77 -20.22
CA ILE A 586 8.52 8.83 -20.37
C ILE A 586 9.07 7.51 -20.89
N LYS A 587 8.88 6.44 -20.12
CA LYS A 587 9.05 5.08 -20.64
C LYS A 587 7.78 4.71 -21.40
N ILE A 588 7.93 4.12 -22.58
CA ILE A 588 6.81 3.80 -23.48
C ILE A 588 6.83 2.33 -23.90
N MET A 589 5.64 1.80 -24.18
CA MET A 589 5.45 0.47 -24.75
C MET A 589 4.76 0.57 -26.10
N ALA A 590 5.48 0.10 -27.11
CA ALA A 590 4.97 -0.17 -28.44
C ALA A 590 4.26 -1.53 -28.51
N ASP A 591 3.53 -1.78 -29.59
CA ASP A 591 3.02 -3.12 -29.86
C ASP A 591 4.20 -4.11 -30.02
N ARG A 592 4.12 -5.29 -29.42
CA ARG A 592 5.13 -6.37 -29.61
C ARG A 592 5.34 -6.79 -31.07
N ASN A 593 4.36 -6.53 -31.94
CA ASN A 593 4.43 -6.80 -33.37
C ASN A 593 5.02 -5.61 -34.15
N ASP A 594 5.14 -4.44 -33.52
CA ASP A 594 5.72 -3.25 -34.12
C ASP A 594 7.13 -3.04 -33.54
N ASP A 595 8.12 -3.02 -34.41
CA ASP A 595 9.50 -2.80 -33.98
C ASP A 595 9.68 -1.41 -33.34
N LEU A 596 8.91 -0.40 -33.76
CA LEU A 596 9.03 1.00 -33.35
C LEU A 596 7.74 1.58 -32.76
N ALA A 597 7.89 2.50 -31.80
CA ALA A 597 6.77 3.34 -31.36
C ALA A 597 6.30 4.27 -32.50
N ASP A 598 5.02 4.60 -32.53
CA ASP A 598 4.48 5.54 -33.53
C ASP A 598 5.09 6.94 -33.35
N ILE A 599 5.83 7.40 -34.35
CA ILE A 599 6.48 8.71 -34.35
C ILE A 599 5.47 9.86 -34.19
N ASN A 600 4.28 9.74 -34.78
CA ASN A 600 3.25 10.79 -34.69
C ASN A 600 2.75 10.93 -33.25
N TYR A 601 2.61 9.80 -32.54
CA TYR A 601 2.30 9.80 -31.11
C TYR A 601 3.39 10.54 -30.33
N LEU A 602 4.66 10.20 -30.54
CA LEU A 602 5.79 10.81 -29.83
C LEU A 602 5.88 12.32 -30.08
N GLN A 603 5.69 12.75 -31.32
CA GLN A 603 5.67 14.17 -31.70
C GLN A 603 4.54 14.93 -31.01
N LYS A 604 3.33 14.35 -30.93
CA LYS A 604 2.20 14.97 -30.22
C LYS A 604 2.50 15.17 -28.73
N ILE A 605 3.08 14.17 -28.06
CA ILE A 605 3.48 14.28 -26.64
C ILE A 605 4.59 15.32 -26.47
N ALA A 606 5.63 15.26 -27.30
CA ALA A 606 6.74 16.21 -27.28
C ALA A 606 6.29 17.66 -27.48
N ASN A 607 5.37 17.90 -28.42
CA ASN A 607 4.82 19.23 -28.68
C ASN A 607 3.97 19.75 -27.51
N ALA A 608 3.27 18.86 -26.81
CA ALA A 608 2.48 19.21 -25.65
C ALA A 608 3.32 19.49 -24.39
N TYR A 609 4.55 18.93 -24.31
CA TYR A 609 5.42 19.07 -23.14
C TYR A 609 6.86 19.50 -23.51
N PRO A 610 7.13 20.81 -23.62
CA PRO A 610 8.44 21.33 -24.01
C PRO A 610 9.60 20.98 -23.06
N ASP A 611 9.29 20.72 -21.78
CA ASP A 611 10.29 20.33 -20.76
C ASP A 611 10.66 18.83 -20.83
N LEU A 612 10.12 18.09 -21.80
CA LEU A 612 10.42 16.68 -22.01
C LEU A 612 11.90 16.51 -22.39
N LEU A 613 12.59 15.68 -21.62
CA LEU A 613 14.00 15.36 -21.78
C LEU A 613 14.23 14.15 -22.69
N GLY A 614 13.33 13.16 -22.70
CA GLY A 614 13.44 12.00 -23.58
C GLY A 614 12.36 10.95 -23.41
N PHE A 615 12.36 9.99 -24.33
CA PHE A 615 11.59 8.75 -24.25
C PHE A 615 12.53 7.55 -24.04
N LEU A 616 12.06 6.57 -23.30
CA LEU A 616 12.71 5.26 -23.18
C LEU A 616 11.80 4.20 -23.81
N GLU A 617 12.24 3.59 -24.89
CA GLU A 617 11.47 2.63 -25.69
C GLU A 617 11.83 1.19 -25.38
N GLY A 618 10.80 0.34 -25.27
CA GLY A 618 10.93 -1.10 -25.41
C GLY A 618 10.61 -1.91 -24.15
N TYR A 619 10.29 -3.17 -24.38
CA TYR A 619 10.13 -4.18 -23.33
C TYR A 619 10.44 -5.58 -23.87
N TRP A 620 10.10 -5.90 -25.13
CA TRP A 620 10.38 -7.22 -25.70
C TRP A 620 10.63 -7.20 -27.21
N PRO A 621 11.67 -7.90 -27.71
CA PRO A 621 12.93 -8.24 -27.03
C PRO A 621 13.85 -7.01 -26.90
N PRO A 622 14.74 -6.96 -25.88
CA PRO A 622 15.78 -5.95 -25.83
C PRO A 622 16.69 -6.13 -27.05
N ASN A 623 16.86 -5.06 -27.82
CA ASN A 623 17.77 -5.04 -28.95
C ASN A 623 18.35 -3.63 -28.98
N LEU A 624 19.63 -3.49 -28.64
CA LEU A 624 20.31 -2.19 -28.59
C LEU A 624 20.41 -1.64 -30.02
N LYS A 625 19.39 -0.89 -30.41
CA LYS A 625 19.27 -0.21 -31.72
C LYS A 625 19.69 1.27 -31.65
N GLY A 626 20.29 1.70 -30.54
CA GLY A 626 20.71 3.09 -30.31
C GLY A 626 19.56 4.01 -29.90
N PHE A 627 19.54 5.23 -30.45
CA PHE A 627 18.53 6.25 -30.16
C PHE A 627 18.08 6.94 -31.45
N ALA A 628 16.84 7.44 -31.46
CA ALA A 628 16.31 8.34 -32.48
C ALA A 628 16.10 9.74 -31.91
N MET A 629 16.10 10.78 -32.75
CA MET A 629 15.80 12.15 -32.34
C MET A 629 14.39 12.55 -32.81
N ILE A 630 13.46 12.68 -31.87
CA ILE A 630 12.09 13.17 -32.12
C ILE A 630 12.13 14.70 -32.22
N ASN A 631 11.55 15.25 -33.28
CA ASN A 631 11.60 16.68 -33.61
C ASN A 631 13.04 17.24 -33.59
N GLU A 632 14.03 16.41 -33.97
CA GLU A 632 15.47 16.75 -34.00
C GLU A 632 16.06 17.18 -32.63
N LYS A 633 15.31 17.02 -31.53
CA LYS A 633 15.64 17.62 -30.22
C LYS A 633 15.51 16.68 -29.04
N ILE A 634 14.60 15.71 -29.11
CA ILE A 634 14.23 14.86 -27.98
C ILE A 634 14.71 13.43 -28.27
N PRO A 635 15.67 12.90 -27.48
CA PRO A 635 16.12 11.53 -27.66
C PRO A 635 15.00 10.54 -27.32
N SER A 636 14.85 9.54 -28.18
CA SER A 636 14.08 8.33 -27.94
C SER A 636 15.05 7.17 -27.91
N LEU A 637 15.42 6.74 -26.70
CA LEU A 637 16.47 5.76 -26.44
C LEU A 637 15.87 4.36 -26.33
N ARG A 638 16.47 3.39 -27.01
CA ARG A 638 16.07 1.99 -26.94
C ARG A 638 16.63 1.30 -25.70
N LEU A 639 15.79 0.49 -25.06
CA LEU A 639 16.21 -0.38 -23.99
C LEU A 639 17.30 -1.36 -24.45
N ALA A 640 18.41 -1.39 -23.71
CA ALA A 640 19.57 -2.23 -24.05
C ALA A 640 19.42 -3.64 -23.48
N VAL A 641 19.01 -3.72 -22.21
CA VAL A 641 18.92 -5.00 -21.48
C VAL A 641 17.59 -5.06 -20.76
N ASN A 642 16.82 -6.10 -21.08
CA ASN A 642 15.63 -6.48 -20.32
C ASN A 642 15.68 -7.98 -20.01
N ARG A 643 16.20 -8.31 -18.83
CA ARG A 643 15.95 -9.61 -18.23
C ARG A 643 14.97 -9.44 -17.09
N PRO A 644 13.68 -9.78 -17.27
CA PRO A 644 12.85 -10.09 -16.13
C PRO A 644 13.54 -11.23 -15.39
N LEU A 645 14.09 -10.96 -14.21
CA LEU A 645 14.63 -11.99 -13.32
C LEU A 645 13.50 -12.86 -12.72
N LYS A 646 12.41 -13.11 -13.48
CA LYS A 646 11.23 -13.89 -13.12
C LYS A 646 11.56 -15.33 -12.71
N HIS A 647 12.78 -15.80 -12.98
CA HIS A 647 13.26 -17.14 -12.63
C HIS A 647 14.34 -17.18 -11.55
N LEU A 648 14.75 -16.04 -10.99
CA LEU A 648 15.83 -16.02 -10.01
C LEU A 648 15.38 -16.16 -8.56
N GLY A 649 14.12 -15.92 -8.20
CA GLY A 649 13.67 -16.03 -6.81
C GLY A 649 14.67 -15.37 -5.81
N ASP A 650 14.94 -16.06 -4.70
CA ASP A 650 15.94 -15.67 -3.69
C ASP A 650 17.40 -15.89 -4.10
N THR A 651 17.69 -16.30 -5.34
CA THR A 651 19.07 -16.53 -5.74
C THR A 651 19.81 -15.20 -5.96
N THR A 652 21.07 -15.21 -5.52
CA THR A 652 22.03 -14.11 -5.67
C THR A 652 22.63 -14.02 -7.08
N ASP A 653 22.06 -14.73 -8.05
CA ASP A 653 22.67 -15.02 -9.35
C ASP A 653 22.58 -13.80 -10.27
N ILE A 654 23.60 -12.95 -10.23
CA ILE A 654 23.70 -11.71 -11.00
C ILE A 654 24.54 -11.90 -12.26
N GLU A 655 25.29 -13.00 -12.30
CA GLU A 655 26.22 -13.42 -13.32
C GLU A 655 25.60 -13.43 -14.72
N PRO A 656 24.37 -13.97 -14.94
CA PRO A 656 23.77 -13.95 -16.27
C PRO A 656 23.50 -12.54 -16.80
N LEU A 657 23.24 -11.57 -15.91
CA LEU A 657 23.06 -10.16 -16.29
C LEU A 657 24.41 -9.48 -16.56
N VAL A 658 25.43 -9.81 -15.77
CA VAL A 658 26.82 -9.36 -16.01
C VAL A 658 27.28 -9.81 -17.39
N ASP A 659 27.10 -11.09 -17.73
CA ASP A 659 27.48 -11.65 -19.02
C ASP A 659 26.76 -10.96 -20.18
N GLU A 660 25.48 -10.64 -20.03
CA GLU A 660 24.69 -9.93 -21.04
C GLU A 660 25.20 -8.50 -21.26
N ILE A 661 25.48 -7.76 -20.19
CA ILE A 661 26.06 -6.40 -20.29
C ILE A 661 27.44 -6.45 -20.95
N LEU A 662 28.31 -7.38 -20.54
CA LEU A 662 29.63 -7.53 -21.14
C LEU A 662 29.55 -7.92 -22.62
N ARG A 663 28.59 -8.78 -22.99
CA ARG A 663 28.31 -9.11 -24.39
C ARG A 663 27.92 -7.87 -25.18
N MET A 664 26.98 -7.05 -24.68
CA MET A 664 26.60 -5.79 -25.32
C MET A 664 27.79 -4.84 -25.49
N ILE A 665 28.60 -4.65 -24.44
CA ILE A 665 29.82 -3.81 -24.49
C ILE A 665 30.81 -4.34 -25.54
N LYS A 666 30.89 -5.66 -25.72
CA LYS A 666 31.78 -6.30 -26.69
C LYS A 666 31.25 -6.18 -28.13
N GLU A 667 29.95 -6.36 -28.35
CA GLU A 667 29.29 -6.30 -29.66
C GLU A 667 29.23 -4.85 -30.19
N HIS A 668 29.09 -3.87 -29.30
CA HIS A 668 28.96 -2.43 -29.62
C HIS A 668 30.25 -1.66 -29.34
N LYS A 669 31.04 -1.38 -30.39
CA LYS A 669 32.36 -0.73 -30.29
C LYS A 669 32.30 0.80 -30.24
N GLU A 670 31.16 1.39 -30.58
CA GLU A 670 30.93 2.83 -30.54
C GLU A 670 31.10 3.41 -29.13
N ARG A 671 31.68 4.61 -29.03
CA ARG A 671 31.83 5.34 -27.76
C ARG A 671 31.53 6.82 -27.98
N PRO A 672 30.72 7.46 -27.12
CA PRO A 672 30.05 6.91 -25.94
C PRO A 672 29.01 5.82 -26.27
N LEU A 673 28.92 4.80 -25.40
CA LEU A 673 27.88 3.76 -25.48
C LEU A 673 26.87 4.00 -24.38
N PHE A 674 25.58 4.07 -24.70
CA PHE A 674 24.50 4.31 -23.73
C PHE A 674 23.69 3.04 -23.50
N LEU A 675 23.72 2.52 -22.27
CA LEU A 675 23.09 1.25 -21.88
C LEU A 675 22.05 1.45 -20.77
N PRO A 676 20.77 1.69 -21.11
CA PRO A 676 19.68 1.61 -20.15
C PRO A 676 19.38 0.14 -19.79
N VAL A 677 19.44 -0.19 -18.50
CA VAL A 677 19.27 -1.53 -17.95
C VAL A 677 18.08 -1.54 -17.01
N ILE A 678 17.05 -2.32 -17.33
CA ILE A 678 15.88 -2.49 -16.44
C ILE A 678 16.15 -3.58 -15.40
N TYR A 679 15.65 -3.35 -14.20
CA TYR A 679 15.69 -4.28 -13.08
C TYR A 679 14.30 -4.52 -12.48
N ASN A 680 13.96 -5.78 -12.23
CA ASN A 680 12.69 -6.16 -11.62
C ASN A 680 12.70 -5.97 -10.09
N ILE A 681 11.87 -5.06 -9.59
CA ILE A 681 11.71 -4.79 -8.15
C ILE A 681 10.73 -5.79 -7.50
N TYR A 682 9.89 -6.45 -8.29
CA TYR A 682 8.94 -7.43 -7.79
C TYR A 682 9.68 -8.69 -7.29
N ASN A 683 9.59 -8.93 -5.98
CA ASN A 683 10.03 -10.17 -5.36
C ASN A 683 8.85 -10.80 -4.62
N PRO A 684 8.30 -11.94 -5.07
CA PRO A 684 7.19 -12.59 -4.38
C PRO A 684 7.58 -13.15 -3.00
N ASN A 685 8.88 -13.36 -2.74
CA ASN A 685 9.41 -13.85 -1.48
C ASN A 685 9.91 -12.68 -0.61
N TYR A 686 8.96 -12.10 0.12
CA TYR A 686 9.15 -11.00 1.07
C TYR A 686 9.93 -11.37 2.35
N THR A 687 10.63 -12.51 2.37
CA THR A 687 11.37 -12.98 3.54
C THR A 687 12.87 -12.69 3.47
N THR A 688 13.40 -12.33 2.30
CA THR A 688 14.82 -11.99 2.16
C THR A 688 15.12 -10.53 2.50
N THR A 689 16.28 -10.33 3.11
CA THR A 689 16.88 -9.02 3.41
C THR A 689 17.63 -8.43 2.21
N ILE A 690 17.81 -9.21 1.14
CA ILE A 690 18.55 -8.81 -0.06
C ILE A 690 17.67 -7.90 -0.92
N THR A 691 18.12 -6.66 -1.09
CA THR A 691 17.47 -5.63 -1.91
C THR A 691 18.03 -5.62 -3.34
N VAL A 692 17.36 -4.90 -4.26
CA VAL A 692 17.90 -4.61 -5.61
C VAL A 692 19.30 -4.00 -5.51
N PHE A 693 19.53 -3.11 -4.55
CA PHE A 693 20.80 -2.40 -4.41
C PHE A 693 21.94 -3.32 -3.99
N ASP A 694 21.68 -4.39 -3.24
CA ASP A 694 22.67 -5.42 -2.95
C ASP A 694 23.12 -6.12 -4.24
N LYS A 695 22.16 -6.48 -5.09
CA LYS A 695 22.45 -7.13 -6.38
C LYS A 695 23.17 -6.17 -7.34
N LEU A 696 22.74 -4.91 -7.42
CA LEU A 696 23.40 -3.89 -8.22
C LEU A 696 24.82 -3.59 -7.74
N LYS A 697 25.06 -3.57 -6.42
CA LYS A 697 26.42 -3.37 -5.88
C LYS A 697 27.36 -4.50 -6.27
N ARG A 698 26.88 -5.75 -6.22
CA ARG A 698 27.62 -6.92 -6.71
C ARG A 698 27.89 -6.80 -8.21
N LEU A 699 26.89 -6.45 -9.01
CA LEU A 699 27.03 -6.22 -10.45
C LEU A 699 28.09 -5.16 -10.77
N GLN A 700 28.07 -4.01 -10.11
CA GLN A 700 29.08 -2.96 -10.27
C GLN A 700 30.49 -3.48 -9.95
N THR A 701 30.62 -4.25 -8.86
CA THR A 701 31.90 -4.82 -8.45
C THR A 701 32.46 -5.80 -9.49
N LEU A 702 31.59 -6.59 -10.13
CA LEU A 702 32.00 -7.54 -11.16
C LEU A 702 32.35 -6.85 -12.48
N LEU A 703 31.53 -5.89 -12.93
CA LEU A 703 31.77 -5.15 -14.16
C LEU A 703 33.03 -4.28 -14.09
N ASN A 704 33.24 -3.55 -12.98
CA ASN A 704 34.40 -2.66 -12.82
C ASN A 704 35.73 -3.42 -12.73
N LYS A 705 35.72 -4.71 -12.41
CA LYS A 705 36.93 -5.55 -12.49
C LYS A 705 37.34 -5.86 -13.94
N ILE A 706 36.42 -5.71 -14.88
CA ILE A 706 36.59 -6.12 -16.28
C ILE A 706 36.76 -4.91 -17.19
N ASP A 707 35.99 -3.84 -16.97
CA ASP A 707 36.08 -2.59 -17.74
C ASP A 707 35.99 -1.37 -16.82
N GLU A 708 37.11 -0.64 -16.69
CA GLU A 708 37.21 0.58 -15.88
C GLU A 708 36.56 1.81 -16.56
N ASN A 709 36.16 1.71 -17.82
CA ASN A 709 35.53 2.80 -18.58
C ASN A 709 34.00 2.85 -18.41
N ILE A 710 33.46 2.05 -17.48
CA ILE A 710 32.03 2.05 -17.16
C ILE A 710 31.72 3.17 -16.18
N GLU A 711 30.74 4.00 -16.53
CA GLU A 711 30.22 5.07 -15.69
C GLU A 711 28.73 4.85 -15.45
N TYR A 712 28.35 4.77 -14.17
CA TYR A 712 26.96 4.58 -13.75
C TYR A 712 26.31 5.94 -13.52
N ILE A 713 25.17 6.18 -14.17
CA ILE A 713 24.49 7.47 -14.18
C ILE A 713 22.97 7.31 -14.05
N ARG A 714 22.26 8.37 -13.70
CA ARG A 714 20.79 8.39 -13.76
C ARG A 714 20.32 8.50 -15.21
N LEU A 715 19.07 8.12 -15.48
CA LEU A 715 18.54 8.15 -16.85
C LEU A 715 18.41 9.58 -17.39
N ASP A 716 18.10 10.57 -16.56
CA ASP A 716 18.07 11.98 -16.97
C ASP A 716 19.45 12.50 -17.39
N GLU A 717 20.48 12.16 -16.64
CA GLU A 717 21.87 12.43 -17.01
C GLU A 717 22.23 11.78 -18.36
N MET A 718 21.80 10.53 -18.58
CA MET A 718 22.02 9.82 -19.84
C MET A 718 21.35 10.54 -21.02
N MET A 719 20.10 10.98 -20.89
CA MET A 719 19.40 11.72 -21.95
C MET A 719 20.09 13.05 -22.27
N ILE A 720 20.62 13.76 -21.26
CA ILE A 720 21.40 14.99 -21.46
C ILE A 720 22.68 14.70 -22.24
N LEU A 721 23.40 13.61 -21.91
CA LEU A 721 24.61 13.22 -22.64
C LEU A 721 24.33 12.83 -24.08
N ILE A 722 23.21 12.14 -24.36
CA ILE A 722 22.79 11.82 -25.73
C ILE A 722 22.56 13.11 -26.53
N LYS A 723 21.86 14.10 -25.96
CA LYS A 723 21.65 15.41 -26.62
C LYS A 723 22.97 16.12 -26.94
N LYS A 724 23.91 16.13 -25.98
CA LYS A 724 25.26 16.70 -26.18
C LYS A 724 26.06 15.95 -27.24
N TYR A 725 25.88 14.63 -27.33
CA TYR A 725 26.55 13.79 -28.32
C TYR A 725 26.00 14.07 -29.71
N TYR A 726 24.68 14.09 -29.87
CA TYR A 726 24.01 14.37 -31.14
C TYR A 726 24.42 15.74 -31.71
N SER A 727 24.45 16.80 -30.87
CA SER A 727 24.87 18.14 -31.28
C SER A 727 26.36 18.29 -31.67
N ARG A 728 27.17 17.22 -31.56
CA ARG A 728 28.58 17.20 -31.99
C ARG A 728 28.80 16.42 -33.29
N ILE A 729 27.76 15.75 -33.79
CA ILE A 729 27.82 14.88 -34.98
C ILE A 729 27.12 15.54 -36.17
N ASP A 730 26.07 16.32 -35.92
CA ASP A 730 25.61 17.40 -36.81
C ASP A 730 26.64 18.54 -36.81
#